data_AF-A0A5A7RN56-F1
#
_entry.id   AF-A0A5A7RN56-F1
#
_cell.length_a   1.000
_cell.length_b   1.000
_cell.length_c   1.000
_cell.angle_alpha   90.00
_cell.angle_beta   90.00
_cell.angle_gamma   90.00
#
_symmetry.space_group_name_H-M   'P 1'
#
loop_
_entity.id
_entity.type
_entity.pdbx_description
1 polymer ?
#
loop_
_entity_poly.entity_id
_entity_poly.type
_entity_poly.pdbx_seq_one_letter_code
_entity_poly.pdbx_strand_id
1 'polypeptide(L)'
;MNSKRMSQGLIVIFLVSALSFMFVIADEPAAQGGTIYVSADGTGDYTAIQDALDNASDGDTIVVEYGIYYENVNINKSVNVIGEGAIIDGGDADDVVSITGNGVNISGFVIKNSGYPDAGIFIYSNNVTVFNCTITENVNGIGCWLSNNTRILNCTVSHNALGIYTPSSTFVTIENCSIIDNVEAGINTSSGGMEILNCDIINNSQNGIILAHAPHFKVEGCTISENDKGMEIRGCSNSTIVDCVILNNEYGIYIPAVSGCMPNSNIIYHNDFIENSHSAYDECGNVWYNGTIQEGNYWSDFDEPAEGAYDNNSDGIVDLPYNISGGGNADMYPLINMIDLFPPFTSCNLSGTYGEHGWFTGNVSVMITPSDNNSGVVRTYYRIDRGVWTEYNGTFNISDEGAHRVYYYSVDAAGNKEGVKHTEVNIDKSAPSIECFLQPASPGGEHGWYNGNVEVTLSADDNASGVESIKYRIDDGTWKDYNGYFLITIEGNHTFSFYAKDYAGYETEDSIPVKIDKTAPSVNIYSPSGGYVKGIVTVEWNASDNVDDNLNGSISLYLIEGNESTEIASGLNNTGTYEWNTFSFNDGSYMLQVVAADEAGNNGSNISGQFILDNSPPTIIIDQPRGGEVLGGGQNLVIFWNASDDVDKDLDGTIWISYSHAGSTWKNMVEGASNTGKYTYGIGDWENGDYMIRINATDDAGNTGWAISDNFTVDKTSPTVEIKRPEKGYLYLNIAGREIIPPIPISFVPLPYNTIVVGKITVEIRATDDFSDIDHIDINAGGARKTIYGNGGSTYEYEWNPSIGKCDLSVVAYDMAGNSGKDELEDIFCINL
;
A
#
# COMPACT_ATOMS: atom_id res chain seq x y z
N MET A 1 -26.68 3.86 -37.41
CA MET A 1 -27.59 4.20 -38.54
C MET A 1 -28.15 5.58 -38.29
N ASN A 2 -28.28 6.42 -39.32
CA ASN A 2 -28.64 7.85 -39.19
C ASN A 2 -30.05 8.15 -39.73
N SER A 3 -30.59 9.32 -39.37
CA SER A 3 -31.88 9.89 -39.81
C SER A 3 -33.15 9.31 -39.15
N LYS A 4 -34.24 10.07 -38.92
CA LYS A 4 -34.64 11.36 -39.53
C LYS A 4 -35.63 12.15 -38.63
N ARG A 5 -35.64 13.49 -38.75
CA ARG A 5 -36.59 14.44 -38.10
C ARG A 5 -37.72 14.87 -39.07
N MET A 6 -38.80 15.44 -38.48
CA MET A 6 -39.75 16.45 -39.03
C MET A 6 -40.83 16.08 -40.07
N SER A 7 -42.11 16.22 -39.65
CA SER A 7 -43.14 17.18 -40.16
C SER A 7 -44.55 16.71 -39.71
N GLN A 8 -45.62 17.51 -39.53
CA GLN A 8 -45.90 18.88 -39.06
C GLN A 8 -47.43 19.11 -39.22
N GLY A 9 -48.05 19.86 -38.30
CA GLY A 9 -49.33 20.59 -38.50
C GLY A 9 -50.60 20.04 -37.80
N LEU A 10 -51.60 20.83 -37.37
CA LEU A 10 -51.81 22.27 -37.07
C LEU A 10 -53.33 22.45 -36.72
N ILE A 11 -53.71 23.49 -35.92
CA ILE A 11 -55.05 24.17 -35.85
C ILE A 11 -56.23 23.39 -35.15
N VAL A 12 -57.14 23.93 -34.28
CA VAL A 12 -57.34 25.27 -33.64
C VAL A 12 -58.30 25.29 -32.39
N ILE A 13 -57.93 26.08 -31.36
CA ILE A 13 -58.65 27.05 -30.44
C ILE A 13 -60.12 26.88 -29.95
N PHE A 14 -60.34 26.97 -28.61
CA PHE A 14 -61.12 27.99 -27.81
C PHE A 14 -60.98 27.65 -26.28
N LEU A 15 -60.26 28.42 -25.42
CA LEU A 15 -60.67 29.60 -24.56
C LEU A 15 -61.70 29.26 -23.43
N VAL A 16 -61.62 29.66 -22.14
CA VAL A 16 -60.98 30.80 -21.42
C VAL A 16 -60.59 30.44 -19.94
N SER A 17 -59.57 31.12 -19.35
CA SER A 17 -59.23 31.35 -17.91
C SER A 17 -59.06 30.15 -16.93
N ALA A 18 -58.12 30.14 -15.97
CA ALA A 18 -57.10 31.13 -15.56
C ALA A 18 -55.70 30.50 -15.42
N LEU A 19 -54.64 31.32 -15.52
CA LEU A 19 -53.26 30.85 -15.64
C LEU A 19 -52.31 31.87 -14.96
N SER A 20 -51.76 31.51 -13.81
CA SER A 20 -50.62 32.18 -13.15
C SER A 20 -49.81 31.14 -12.38
N PHE A 21 -48.49 31.37 -12.27
CA PHE A 21 -47.39 30.41 -12.00
C PHE A 21 -46.83 29.67 -13.21
N MET A 22 -46.44 30.44 -14.23
CA MET A 22 -45.20 30.11 -14.96
C MET A 22 -44.00 30.42 -14.07
N PHE A 23 -42.98 29.57 -14.11
CA PHE A 23 -41.62 30.00 -13.80
C PHE A 23 -41.32 31.25 -14.63
N VAL A 24 -40.85 32.33 -14.00
CA VAL A 24 -40.09 33.35 -14.73
C VAL A 24 -38.75 32.73 -15.10
N ILE A 25 -38.75 32.02 -16.23
CA ILE A 25 -37.55 31.92 -17.05
C ILE A 25 -37.36 33.32 -17.62
N ALA A 26 -36.16 33.88 -17.48
CA ALA A 26 -35.83 35.21 -17.98
C ALA A 26 -36.26 35.37 -19.45
N ASP A 27 -36.82 36.53 -19.77
CA ASP A 27 -37.22 36.85 -21.14
C ASP A 27 -35.96 37.08 -21.98
N GLU A 28 -35.86 36.31 -23.07
CA GLU A 28 -34.64 35.98 -23.84
C GLU A 28 -33.43 35.39 -23.06
N PRO A 29 -32.89 34.22 -23.49
CA PRO A 29 -31.59 33.78 -23.02
C PRO A 29 -30.49 34.63 -23.69
N ALA A 30 -30.00 35.63 -22.95
CA ALA A 30 -28.65 36.13 -23.15
C ALA A 30 -27.66 34.95 -23.10
N ALA A 31 -26.48 35.11 -23.72
CA ALA A 31 -25.56 34.01 -23.97
C ALA A 31 -25.18 33.24 -22.70
N GLN A 32 -24.86 31.95 -22.87
CA GLN A 32 -24.45 31.02 -21.82
C GLN A 32 -23.19 31.51 -21.09
N GLY A 33 -23.38 32.36 -20.08
CA GLY A 33 -22.32 32.89 -19.22
C GLY A 33 -21.74 31.84 -18.27
N GLY A 34 -20.59 32.16 -17.70
CA GLY A 34 -19.95 31.37 -16.66
C GLY A 34 -20.62 31.54 -15.29
N THR A 35 -20.30 30.62 -14.39
CA THR A 35 -20.56 30.79 -12.95
C THR A 35 -19.26 31.18 -12.27
N ILE A 36 -19.30 32.18 -11.39
CA ILE A 36 -18.19 32.65 -10.57
C ILE A 36 -18.60 32.50 -9.10
N TYR A 37 -17.77 31.90 -8.26
CA TYR A 37 -18.05 31.68 -6.84
C TYR A 37 -17.30 32.68 -5.95
N VAL A 38 -17.99 33.20 -4.93
CA VAL A 38 -17.44 34.15 -3.95
C VAL A 38 -17.66 33.60 -2.54
N SER A 39 -16.60 33.54 -1.75
CA SER A 39 -16.61 33.00 -0.39
C SER A 39 -15.75 33.86 0.55
N ALA A 40 -16.28 34.27 1.70
CA ALA A 40 -15.52 35.08 2.66
C ALA A 40 -14.31 34.34 3.30
N ASP A 41 -14.26 33.01 3.25
CA ASP A 41 -13.17 32.19 3.79
C ASP A 41 -12.06 31.83 2.78
N GLY A 42 -12.28 32.13 1.49
CA GLY A 42 -11.32 31.89 0.40
C GLY A 42 -11.37 30.51 -0.25
N THR A 43 -12.50 29.79 -0.15
CA THR A 43 -12.74 28.50 -0.81
C THR A 43 -13.22 28.61 -2.27
N GLY A 44 -13.89 29.71 -2.63
CA GLY A 44 -14.35 30.07 -3.98
C GLY A 44 -13.32 30.84 -4.83
N ASP A 45 -13.74 31.28 -6.03
CA ASP A 45 -12.88 31.97 -7.00
C ASP A 45 -12.40 33.35 -6.51
N TYR A 46 -13.21 34.05 -5.71
CA TYR A 46 -12.94 35.36 -5.15
C TYR A 46 -13.36 35.45 -3.66
N THR A 47 -12.72 36.35 -2.92
CA THR A 47 -13.10 36.68 -1.52
C THR A 47 -13.96 37.93 -1.39
N ALA A 48 -14.07 38.73 -2.45
CA ALA A 48 -14.82 39.99 -2.49
C ALA A 48 -15.82 39.99 -3.65
N ILE A 49 -17.01 40.53 -3.43
CA ILE A 49 -18.10 40.56 -4.42
C ILE A 49 -17.74 41.50 -5.57
N GLN A 50 -17.14 42.66 -5.28
CA GLN A 50 -16.75 43.61 -6.31
C GLN A 50 -15.65 43.05 -7.24
N ASP A 51 -14.69 42.30 -6.73
CA ASP A 51 -13.63 41.70 -7.55
C ASP A 51 -14.21 40.68 -8.55
N ALA A 52 -15.19 39.88 -8.12
CA ALA A 52 -15.90 38.94 -9.00
C ALA A 52 -16.68 39.70 -10.09
N LEU A 53 -17.42 40.76 -9.71
CA LEU A 53 -18.17 41.60 -10.65
C LEU A 53 -17.27 42.32 -11.64
N ASP A 54 -16.09 42.80 -11.23
CA ASP A 54 -15.12 43.48 -12.10
C ASP A 54 -14.55 42.53 -13.17
N ASN A 55 -14.41 41.25 -12.86
CA ASN A 55 -13.92 40.21 -13.78
C ASN A 55 -15.02 39.50 -14.60
N ALA A 56 -16.29 39.56 -14.18
CA ALA A 56 -17.42 38.97 -14.89
C ALA A 56 -17.65 39.57 -16.30
N SER A 57 -18.35 38.83 -17.15
CA SER A 57 -18.88 39.27 -18.45
C SER A 57 -20.41 39.39 -18.41
N ASP A 58 -21.00 40.11 -19.37
CA ASP A 58 -22.46 40.12 -19.53
C ASP A 58 -22.99 38.70 -19.79
N GLY A 59 -24.01 38.29 -19.03
CA GLY A 59 -24.60 36.95 -19.02
C GLY A 59 -24.09 36.03 -17.89
N ASP A 60 -23.01 36.39 -17.20
CA ASP A 60 -22.43 35.57 -16.13
C ASP A 60 -23.33 35.55 -14.86
N THR A 61 -23.11 34.52 -14.04
CA THR A 61 -23.78 34.33 -12.74
C THR A 61 -22.76 34.31 -11.62
N ILE A 62 -22.85 35.26 -10.70
CA ILE A 62 -22.03 35.35 -9.50
C ILE A 62 -22.81 34.68 -8.36
N VAL A 63 -22.25 33.64 -7.76
CA VAL A 63 -22.81 32.95 -6.59
C VAL A 63 -21.98 33.34 -5.37
N VAL A 64 -22.63 33.87 -4.33
CA VAL A 64 -21.99 34.37 -3.11
C VAL A 64 -22.43 33.50 -1.95
N GLU A 65 -21.50 32.73 -1.41
CA GLU A 65 -21.74 31.85 -0.27
C GLU A 65 -22.01 32.64 1.02
N TYR A 66 -22.71 32.00 1.96
CA TYR A 66 -23.04 32.60 3.26
C TYR A 66 -21.81 33.16 3.98
N GLY A 67 -21.87 34.45 4.31
CA GLY A 67 -20.78 35.19 4.93
C GLY A 67 -21.17 36.66 5.16
N ILE A 68 -20.28 37.43 5.78
CA ILE A 68 -20.42 38.89 5.91
C ILE A 68 -19.38 39.56 5.03
N TYR A 69 -19.83 40.35 4.08
CA TYR A 69 -19.04 41.07 3.09
C TYR A 69 -19.15 42.57 3.38
N TYR A 70 -18.06 43.15 3.88
CA TYR A 70 -17.97 44.56 4.23
C TYR A 70 -17.57 45.38 2.97
N GLU A 71 -18.54 45.61 2.09
CA GLU A 71 -18.35 46.17 0.75
C GLU A 71 -19.51 47.09 0.34
N ASN A 72 -19.20 48.09 -0.48
CA ASN A 72 -20.18 48.82 -1.29
C ASN A 72 -20.06 48.34 -2.74
N VAL A 73 -21.11 47.69 -3.25
CA VAL A 73 -21.04 46.89 -4.48
C VAL A 73 -21.70 47.64 -5.64
N ASN A 74 -21.00 47.78 -6.78
CA ASN A 74 -21.51 48.38 -8.01
C ASN A 74 -21.67 47.33 -9.12
N ILE A 75 -22.91 46.98 -9.41
CA ILE A 75 -23.29 46.06 -10.50
C ILE A 75 -23.50 46.87 -11.78
N ASN A 76 -22.47 46.91 -12.64
CA ASN A 76 -22.42 47.71 -13.87
C ASN A 76 -22.57 46.89 -15.18
N LYS A 77 -22.75 45.57 -15.07
CA LYS A 77 -22.91 44.60 -16.18
C LYS A 77 -24.27 43.92 -16.11
N SER A 78 -24.73 43.30 -17.20
CA SER A 78 -25.95 42.49 -17.22
C SER A 78 -25.63 41.10 -16.68
N VAL A 79 -25.82 40.88 -15.38
CA VAL A 79 -25.43 39.64 -14.68
C VAL A 79 -26.50 39.17 -13.69
N ASN A 80 -26.43 37.89 -13.32
CA ASN A 80 -27.16 37.36 -12.17
C ASN A 80 -26.23 37.38 -10.94
N VAL A 81 -26.71 37.83 -9.79
CA VAL A 81 -25.97 37.84 -8.52
C VAL A 81 -26.83 37.15 -7.46
N ILE A 82 -26.36 36.01 -6.96
CA ILE A 82 -27.14 35.10 -6.12
C ILE A 82 -26.40 34.88 -4.80
N GLY A 83 -26.95 35.38 -3.70
CA GLY A 83 -26.48 35.10 -2.36
C GLY A 83 -27.17 33.87 -1.78
N GLU A 84 -26.42 33.05 -1.05
CA GLU A 84 -26.97 31.93 -0.26
C GLU A 84 -27.26 32.38 1.19
N GLY A 85 -27.96 33.50 1.35
CA GLY A 85 -28.14 34.18 2.64
C GLY A 85 -26.95 35.07 3.04
N ALA A 86 -26.06 35.38 2.09
CA ALA A 86 -24.92 36.27 2.30
C ALA A 86 -25.34 37.68 2.75
N ILE A 87 -24.56 38.28 3.65
CA ILE A 87 -24.80 39.60 4.22
C ILE A 87 -23.84 40.61 3.57
N ILE A 88 -24.36 41.63 2.89
CA ILE A 88 -23.60 42.79 2.43
C ILE A 88 -23.81 43.93 3.45
N ASP A 89 -22.73 44.39 4.06
CA ASP A 89 -22.72 45.40 5.12
C ASP A 89 -21.94 46.64 4.64
N GLY A 90 -22.65 47.73 4.35
CA GLY A 90 -22.07 48.95 3.78
C GLY A 90 -21.31 49.83 4.76
N GLY A 91 -21.26 49.48 6.05
CA GLY A 91 -20.46 50.19 7.05
C GLY A 91 -20.79 51.67 7.24
N ASP A 92 -22.07 52.05 7.08
CA ASP A 92 -22.61 53.42 7.21
C ASP A 92 -22.08 54.41 6.14
N ALA A 93 -21.68 53.93 4.96
CA ALA A 93 -21.20 54.74 3.84
C ALA A 93 -21.81 54.30 2.49
N ASP A 94 -22.08 55.27 1.60
CA ASP A 94 -22.58 55.11 0.22
C ASP A 94 -23.82 54.16 0.06
N ASP A 95 -24.25 53.90 -1.17
CA ASP A 95 -25.20 52.83 -1.46
C ASP A 95 -24.54 51.47 -1.16
N VAL A 96 -25.22 50.55 -0.47
CA VAL A 96 -24.65 49.20 -0.19
C VAL A 96 -24.57 48.39 -1.48
N VAL A 97 -25.62 48.47 -2.32
CA VAL A 97 -25.63 47.93 -3.69
C VAL A 97 -26.15 48.98 -4.67
N SER A 98 -25.26 49.43 -5.57
CA SER A 98 -25.57 50.31 -6.70
C SER A 98 -25.77 49.48 -7.98
N ILE A 99 -26.90 49.62 -8.67
CA ILE A 99 -27.21 48.87 -9.90
C ILE A 99 -27.27 49.82 -11.10
N THR A 100 -26.17 49.86 -11.86
CA THR A 100 -25.98 50.72 -13.05
C THR A 100 -26.03 49.95 -14.37
N GLY A 101 -25.87 48.62 -14.35
CA GLY A 101 -26.07 47.73 -15.49
C GLY A 101 -27.55 47.46 -15.77
N ASN A 102 -27.96 47.43 -17.04
CA ASN A 102 -29.32 46.97 -17.42
C ASN A 102 -29.38 45.45 -17.41
N GLY A 103 -30.56 44.84 -17.19
CA GLY A 103 -30.70 43.38 -17.25
C GLY A 103 -29.97 42.68 -16.11
N VAL A 104 -30.06 43.24 -14.90
CA VAL A 104 -29.45 42.68 -13.67
C VAL A 104 -30.50 41.93 -12.88
N ASN A 105 -30.15 40.74 -12.40
CA ASN A 105 -30.95 40.00 -11.42
C ASN A 105 -30.13 39.84 -10.15
N ILE A 106 -30.63 40.31 -9.00
CA ILE A 106 -30.01 40.14 -7.69
C ILE A 106 -30.96 39.39 -6.74
N SER A 107 -30.44 38.41 -6.00
CA SER A 107 -31.27 37.61 -5.10
C SER A 107 -30.55 37.00 -3.91
N GLY A 108 -31.29 36.70 -2.83
CA GLY A 108 -30.82 35.87 -1.72
C GLY A 108 -29.84 36.55 -0.75
N PHE A 109 -29.78 37.88 -0.75
CA PHE A 109 -28.90 38.65 0.13
C PHE A 109 -29.65 39.24 1.33
N VAL A 110 -28.93 39.43 2.44
CA VAL A 110 -29.24 40.42 3.48
C VAL A 110 -28.39 41.66 3.18
N ILE A 111 -29.00 42.85 3.17
CA ILE A 111 -28.34 44.10 2.76
C ILE A 111 -28.63 45.19 3.80
N LYS A 112 -27.56 45.76 4.39
CA LYS A 112 -27.66 46.62 5.58
C LYS A 112 -26.58 47.69 5.71
N ASN A 113 -26.83 48.65 6.61
CA ASN A 113 -25.93 49.73 7.00
C ASN A 113 -25.50 50.65 5.84
N SER A 114 -26.47 51.16 5.06
CA SER A 114 -26.19 52.18 4.03
C SER A 114 -25.72 53.51 4.61
N GLY A 115 -25.02 54.30 3.80
CA GLY A 115 -24.73 55.70 4.08
C GLY A 115 -25.98 56.58 4.15
N TYR A 116 -25.80 57.82 4.62
CA TYR A 116 -26.80 58.88 4.51
C TYR A 116 -26.37 59.88 3.41
N PRO A 117 -27.20 60.14 2.39
CA PRO A 117 -28.64 59.86 2.28
C PRO A 117 -28.97 58.62 1.40
N ASP A 118 -28.10 57.62 1.39
CA ASP A 118 -28.03 56.55 0.39
C ASP A 118 -28.95 55.36 0.72
N ALA A 119 -28.90 54.27 -0.05
CA ALA A 119 -29.80 53.12 0.09
C ALA A 119 -29.10 51.76 0.28
N GLY A 120 -29.84 50.77 0.79
CA GLY A 120 -29.44 49.37 0.75
C GLY A 120 -29.27 48.89 -0.70
N ILE A 121 -30.28 49.11 -1.54
CA ILE A 121 -30.15 48.93 -3.00
C ILE A 121 -30.59 50.22 -3.70
N PHE A 122 -29.77 50.74 -4.62
CA PHE A 122 -30.18 51.85 -5.49
C PHE A 122 -30.06 51.48 -6.98
N ILE A 123 -31.17 51.63 -7.70
CA ILE A 123 -31.31 51.23 -9.11
C ILE A 123 -31.33 52.47 -10.02
N TYR A 124 -30.31 52.57 -10.87
CA TYR A 124 -30.12 53.65 -11.85
C TYR A 124 -30.28 53.19 -13.31
N SER A 125 -30.91 52.03 -13.51
CA SER A 125 -30.88 51.24 -14.75
C SER A 125 -32.21 50.53 -15.02
N ASN A 126 -32.32 49.82 -16.15
CA ASN A 126 -33.58 49.25 -16.66
C ASN A 126 -33.56 47.72 -16.69
N ASN A 127 -34.75 47.11 -16.66
CA ASN A 127 -34.91 45.65 -16.64
C ASN A 127 -34.14 45.00 -15.48
N VAL A 128 -34.37 45.48 -14.25
CA VAL A 128 -33.70 44.98 -13.04
C VAL A 128 -34.67 44.18 -12.20
N THR A 129 -34.27 42.98 -11.77
CA THR A 129 -35.03 42.15 -10.82
C THR A 129 -34.27 42.05 -9.50
N VAL A 130 -34.87 42.51 -8.42
CA VAL A 130 -34.48 42.19 -7.04
C VAL A 130 -35.44 41.12 -6.54
N PHE A 131 -34.97 39.96 -6.07
CA PHE A 131 -35.89 38.93 -5.56
C PHE A 131 -35.34 38.11 -4.39
N ASN A 132 -36.21 37.70 -3.45
CA ASN A 132 -35.81 36.93 -2.26
C ASN A 132 -34.68 37.60 -1.43
N CYS A 133 -34.66 38.93 -1.30
CA CYS A 133 -33.67 39.67 -0.51
C CYS A 133 -34.29 40.25 0.77
N THR A 134 -33.48 40.39 1.82
CA THR A 134 -33.80 41.11 3.06
C THR A 134 -33.03 42.42 3.10
N ILE A 135 -33.71 43.56 3.07
CA ILE A 135 -33.11 44.89 3.08
C ILE A 135 -33.47 45.56 4.40
N THR A 136 -32.48 45.75 5.27
CA THR A 136 -32.73 46.14 6.67
C THR A 136 -31.63 47.00 7.27
N GLU A 137 -31.95 47.81 8.28
CA GLU A 137 -30.99 48.70 8.95
C GLU A 137 -30.32 49.72 7.99
N ASN A 138 -31.03 50.17 6.93
CA ASN A 138 -30.55 51.19 5.99
C ASN A 138 -31.24 52.55 6.18
N VAL A 139 -30.66 53.61 5.63
CA VAL A 139 -31.33 54.92 5.54
C VAL A 139 -32.52 54.82 4.58
N ASN A 140 -32.30 54.39 3.34
CA ASN A 140 -33.37 53.98 2.44
C ASN A 140 -33.22 52.47 2.16
N GLY A 141 -34.33 51.72 2.10
CA GLY A 141 -34.28 50.30 1.74
C GLY A 141 -33.92 50.12 0.26
N ILE A 142 -34.91 50.29 -0.63
CA ILE A 142 -34.72 50.15 -2.08
C ILE A 142 -35.09 51.46 -2.79
N GLY A 143 -34.09 52.11 -3.41
CA GLY A 143 -34.26 53.27 -4.29
C GLY A 143 -34.30 52.89 -5.77
N CYS A 144 -35.13 53.56 -6.57
CA CYS A 144 -35.10 53.46 -8.03
C CYS A 144 -35.30 54.84 -8.68
N TRP A 145 -34.41 55.26 -9.57
CA TRP A 145 -34.51 56.57 -10.22
C TRP A 145 -34.32 56.48 -11.74
N LEU A 146 -35.29 57.00 -12.50
CA LEU A 146 -35.33 56.95 -13.98
C LEU A 146 -35.21 55.50 -14.53
N SER A 147 -35.64 54.52 -13.74
CA SER A 147 -35.66 53.12 -14.12
C SER A 147 -36.92 52.78 -14.91
N ASN A 148 -36.81 51.77 -15.76
CA ASN A 148 -37.95 51.20 -16.48
C ASN A 148 -37.96 49.67 -16.35
N ASN A 149 -39.15 49.09 -16.14
CA ASN A 149 -39.34 47.64 -16.00
C ASN A 149 -38.50 47.07 -14.84
N THR A 150 -38.67 47.63 -13.64
CA THR A 150 -38.01 47.17 -12.41
C THR A 150 -38.95 46.25 -11.64
N ARG A 151 -38.44 45.12 -11.14
CA ARG A 151 -39.22 44.11 -10.41
C ARG A 151 -38.61 43.87 -9.04
N ILE A 152 -39.40 43.95 -7.98
CA ILE A 152 -39.01 43.68 -6.60
C ILE A 152 -39.95 42.57 -6.10
N LEU A 153 -39.42 41.35 -5.90
CA LEU A 153 -40.25 40.13 -5.78
C LEU A 153 -39.88 39.32 -4.52
N ASN A 154 -40.84 38.96 -3.68
CA ASN A 154 -40.62 38.15 -2.46
C ASN A 154 -39.53 38.73 -1.52
N CYS A 155 -39.36 40.06 -1.46
CA CYS A 155 -38.35 40.71 -0.62
C CYS A 155 -38.94 41.15 0.72
N THR A 156 -38.10 41.13 1.77
CA THR A 156 -38.41 41.75 3.07
C THR A 156 -37.68 43.09 3.15
N VAL A 157 -38.40 44.19 3.34
CA VAL A 157 -37.84 45.55 3.47
C VAL A 157 -38.27 46.12 4.81
N SER A 158 -37.40 46.04 5.83
CA SER A 158 -37.79 46.36 7.20
C SER A 158 -36.74 47.10 8.02
N HIS A 159 -37.18 47.87 9.02
CA HIS A 159 -36.29 48.62 9.91
C HIS A 159 -35.35 49.61 9.18
N ASN A 160 -35.78 50.12 8.02
CA ASN A 160 -35.11 51.21 7.31
C ASN A 160 -35.75 52.54 7.68
N ALA A 161 -35.09 53.69 7.42
CA ALA A 161 -35.77 54.97 7.62
C ALA A 161 -36.91 55.15 6.60
N LEU A 162 -36.65 54.91 5.31
CA LEU A 162 -37.67 54.81 4.26
C LEU A 162 -37.62 53.41 3.61
N GLY A 163 -38.76 52.77 3.36
CA GLY A 163 -38.80 51.40 2.81
C GLY A 163 -38.39 51.31 1.34
N ILE A 164 -39.34 51.55 0.42
CA ILE A 164 -39.12 51.51 -1.03
C ILE A 164 -39.46 52.88 -1.63
N TYR A 165 -38.53 53.46 -2.39
CA TYR A 165 -38.65 54.80 -2.98
C TYR A 165 -38.40 54.80 -4.48
N THR A 166 -39.43 55.10 -5.27
CA THR A 166 -39.37 55.02 -6.75
C THR A 166 -39.81 56.32 -7.44
N PRO A 167 -39.02 57.41 -7.37
CA PRO A 167 -39.30 58.65 -8.08
C PRO A 167 -39.01 58.56 -9.58
N SER A 168 -39.93 59.08 -10.40
CA SER A 168 -39.71 59.30 -11.84
C SER A 168 -39.31 58.05 -12.65
N SER A 169 -39.73 56.86 -12.23
CA SER A 169 -39.56 55.59 -12.97
C SER A 169 -40.87 55.19 -13.68
N THR A 170 -40.83 54.13 -14.48
CA THR A 170 -42.03 53.57 -15.16
C THR A 170 -42.06 52.05 -15.13
N PHE A 171 -43.25 51.46 -14.98
CA PHE A 171 -43.44 50.01 -14.91
C PHE A 171 -42.57 49.37 -13.82
N VAL A 172 -42.81 49.78 -12.58
CA VAL A 172 -42.20 49.14 -11.40
C VAL A 172 -43.22 48.16 -10.82
N THR A 173 -42.87 46.89 -10.69
CA THR A 173 -43.71 45.86 -10.05
C THR A 173 -43.08 45.47 -8.71
N ILE A 174 -43.85 45.57 -7.63
CA ILE A 174 -43.53 45.05 -6.30
C ILE A 174 -44.51 43.90 -6.03
N GLU A 175 -44.03 42.68 -5.81
CA GLU A 175 -44.87 41.47 -5.74
C GLU A 175 -44.46 40.57 -4.57
N ASN A 176 -45.41 40.08 -3.77
CA ASN A 176 -45.21 39.15 -2.64
C ASN A 176 -44.20 39.65 -1.58
N CYS A 177 -43.97 40.96 -1.48
CA CYS A 177 -42.98 41.56 -0.57
C CYS A 177 -43.56 41.91 0.81
N SER A 178 -42.73 41.86 1.84
CA SER A 178 -43.04 42.28 3.22
C SER A 178 -42.32 43.58 3.55
N ILE A 179 -43.05 44.70 3.59
CA ILE A 179 -42.54 46.05 3.83
C ILE A 179 -43.01 46.52 5.21
N ILE A 180 -42.21 46.24 6.23
CA ILE A 180 -42.65 46.30 7.64
C ILE A 180 -41.71 47.12 8.54
N ASP A 181 -42.23 47.73 9.60
CA ASP A 181 -41.42 48.38 10.65
C ASP A 181 -40.45 49.48 10.15
N ASN A 182 -40.77 50.19 9.06
CA ASN A 182 -39.95 51.32 8.58
C ASN A 182 -40.36 52.65 9.26
N VAL A 183 -39.43 53.58 9.43
CA VAL A 183 -39.62 54.80 10.28
C VAL A 183 -40.41 55.91 9.57
N GLU A 184 -40.42 55.93 8.24
CA GLU A 184 -41.22 56.85 7.42
C GLU A 184 -42.29 56.06 6.65
N ALA A 185 -42.35 56.20 5.33
CA ALA A 185 -43.28 55.46 4.51
C ALA A 185 -42.75 54.06 4.15
N GLY A 186 -43.65 53.08 4.08
CA GLY A 186 -43.32 51.75 3.54
C GLY A 186 -42.96 51.83 2.06
N ILE A 187 -43.85 52.41 1.25
CA ILE A 187 -43.64 52.63 -0.18
C ILE A 187 -43.94 54.10 -0.52
N ASN A 188 -43.05 54.77 -1.25
CA ASN A 188 -43.24 56.14 -1.72
C ASN A 188 -42.88 56.27 -3.21
N THR A 189 -43.83 56.72 -4.04
CA THR A 189 -43.63 56.75 -5.49
C THR A 189 -44.29 57.94 -6.18
N SER A 190 -43.73 58.28 -7.34
CA SER A 190 -44.35 59.12 -8.37
C SER A 190 -44.29 58.47 -9.75
N SER A 191 -44.10 57.15 -9.80
CA SER A 191 -43.90 56.38 -11.02
C SER A 191 -45.20 56.00 -11.71
N GLY A 192 -45.25 56.14 -13.04
CA GLY A 192 -46.41 55.73 -13.84
C GLY A 192 -46.40 54.23 -14.15
N GLY A 193 -47.56 53.59 -14.14
CA GLY A 193 -47.67 52.15 -14.43
C GLY A 193 -47.13 51.25 -13.33
N MET A 194 -47.18 51.68 -12.06
CA MET A 194 -46.67 50.91 -10.93
C MET A 194 -47.65 49.82 -10.47
N GLU A 195 -47.16 48.62 -10.18
CA GLU A 195 -47.95 47.50 -9.67
C GLU A 195 -47.44 47.12 -8.27
N ILE A 196 -48.34 46.97 -7.30
CA ILE A 196 -48.05 46.51 -5.93
C ILE A 196 -49.01 45.34 -5.66
N LEU A 197 -48.49 44.13 -5.55
CA LEU A 197 -49.26 42.89 -5.69
C LEU A 197 -48.94 41.93 -4.53
N ASN A 198 -49.96 41.46 -3.80
CA ASN A 198 -49.83 40.45 -2.74
C ASN A 198 -48.80 40.82 -1.64
N CYS A 199 -48.64 42.10 -1.35
CA CYS A 199 -47.64 42.61 -0.40
C CYS A 199 -48.22 42.84 1.00
N ASP A 200 -47.41 42.63 2.02
CA ASP A 200 -47.70 43.02 3.40
C ASP A 200 -47.01 44.36 3.69
N ILE A 201 -47.77 45.42 4.00
CA ILE A 201 -47.28 46.77 4.31
C ILE A 201 -47.75 47.16 5.72
N ILE A 202 -46.91 46.83 6.72
CA ILE A 202 -47.34 46.76 8.14
C ILE A 202 -46.48 47.64 9.05
N ASN A 203 -47.09 48.38 9.98
CA ASN A 203 -46.42 49.14 11.05
C ASN A 203 -45.30 50.09 10.55
N ASN A 204 -45.52 50.74 9.41
CA ASN A 204 -44.64 51.82 8.96
C ASN A 204 -45.09 53.11 9.66
N SER A 205 -44.18 53.81 10.33
CA SER A 205 -44.52 54.85 11.33
C SER A 205 -45.13 56.13 10.74
N GLN A 206 -45.24 56.23 9.41
CA GLN A 206 -46.04 57.23 8.70
C GLN A 206 -47.06 56.51 7.79
N ASN A 207 -46.95 56.69 6.47
CA ASN A 207 -47.85 56.07 5.49
C ASN A 207 -47.40 54.63 5.15
N GLY A 208 -48.33 53.70 4.97
CA GLY A 208 -48.01 52.43 4.31
C GLY A 208 -47.56 52.67 2.87
N ILE A 209 -48.41 53.31 2.07
CA ILE A 209 -48.13 53.63 0.66
C ILE A 209 -48.41 55.12 0.37
N ILE A 210 -47.49 55.82 -0.29
CA ILE A 210 -47.67 57.17 -0.85
C ILE A 210 -47.59 57.11 -2.38
N LEU A 211 -48.69 57.47 -3.06
CA LEU A 211 -48.79 57.53 -4.51
C LEU A 211 -49.02 58.99 -4.93
N ALA A 212 -48.02 59.64 -5.53
CA ALA A 212 -48.08 61.06 -5.89
C ALA A 212 -47.87 61.29 -7.40
N HIS A 213 -48.90 61.76 -8.10
CA HIS A 213 -48.90 62.01 -9.55
C HIS A 213 -48.57 60.78 -10.42
N ALA A 214 -48.86 59.59 -9.90
CA ALA A 214 -48.67 58.29 -10.55
C ALA A 214 -49.94 57.85 -11.31
N PRO A 215 -50.02 57.94 -12.65
CA PRO A 215 -51.13 57.40 -13.41
C PRO A 215 -50.98 55.89 -13.62
N HIS A 216 -52.11 55.19 -13.82
CA HIS A 216 -52.14 53.76 -14.18
C HIS A 216 -51.46 52.82 -13.19
N PHE A 217 -51.55 53.10 -11.88
CA PHE A 217 -51.07 52.16 -10.87
C PHE A 217 -52.10 51.05 -10.62
N LYS A 218 -51.63 49.91 -10.09
CA LYS A 218 -52.46 48.84 -9.54
C LYS A 218 -51.97 48.50 -8.14
N VAL A 219 -52.89 48.40 -7.18
CA VAL A 219 -52.64 47.76 -5.89
C VAL A 219 -53.62 46.59 -5.77
N GLU A 220 -53.12 45.38 -5.56
CA GLU A 220 -53.91 44.14 -5.57
C GLU A 220 -53.44 43.16 -4.50
N GLY A 221 -54.35 42.46 -3.80
CA GLY A 221 -53.98 41.36 -2.90
C GLY A 221 -53.22 41.77 -1.63
N CYS A 222 -53.10 43.07 -1.33
CA CYS A 222 -52.17 43.56 -0.30
C CYS A 222 -52.80 43.63 1.10
N THR A 223 -52.04 43.24 2.13
CA THR A 223 -52.34 43.56 3.54
C THR A 223 -51.72 44.92 3.87
N ILE A 224 -52.51 45.89 4.33
CA ILE A 224 -52.03 47.24 4.66
C ILE A 224 -52.51 47.62 6.06
N SER A 225 -51.61 47.57 7.05
CA SER A 225 -52.03 47.69 8.46
C SER A 225 -51.09 48.41 9.41
N GLU A 226 -51.68 48.94 10.49
CA GLU A 226 -50.95 49.57 11.61
C GLU A 226 -50.10 50.79 11.21
N ASN A 227 -50.42 51.45 10.09
CA ASN A 227 -49.78 52.70 9.65
C ASN A 227 -50.65 53.92 10.06
N ASP A 228 -50.10 55.14 10.05
CA ASP A 228 -50.90 56.38 10.19
C ASP A 228 -51.94 56.44 9.07
N LYS A 229 -51.49 56.34 7.82
CA LYS A 229 -52.36 56.17 6.66
C LYS A 229 -51.97 54.92 5.91
N GLY A 230 -52.88 53.97 5.73
CA GLY A 230 -52.63 52.78 4.92
C GLY A 230 -52.18 53.17 3.52
N MET A 231 -52.96 54.02 2.85
CA MET A 231 -52.58 54.63 1.57
C MET A 231 -52.88 56.13 1.53
N GLU A 232 -51.97 56.92 0.94
CA GLU A 232 -52.23 58.31 0.57
C GLU A 232 -52.03 58.54 -0.93
N ILE A 233 -53.07 59.07 -1.59
CA ILE A 233 -53.15 59.18 -3.05
C ILE A 233 -53.30 60.66 -3.43
N ARG A 234 -52.33 61.21 -4.17
CA ARG A 234 -52.27 62.63 -4.52
C ARG A 234 -52.19 62.82 -6.04
N GLY A 235 -53.29 63.22 -6.68
CA GLY A 235 -53.29 63.58 -8.10
C GLY A 235 -53.01 62.43 -9.07
N CYS A 236 -53.31 61.19 -8.68
CA CYS A 236 -53.22 59.98 -9.51
C CYS A 236 -54.52 59.73 -10.28
N SER A 237 -54.47 58.99 -11.39
CA SER A 237 -55.66 58.70 -12.23
C SER A 237 -55.53 57.41 -13.03
N ASN A 238 -56.68 56.83 -13.42
CA ASN A 238 -56.79 55.60 -14.21
C ASN A 238 -56.15 54.36 -13.55
N SER A 239 -56.22 54.31 -12.22
CA SER A 239 -55.62 53.26 -11.39
C SER A 239 -56.68 52.36 -10.74
N THR A 240 -56.26 51.21 -10.22
CA THR A 240 -57.15 50.25 -9.53
C THR A 240 -56.59 49.86 -8.16
N ILE A 241 -57.48 49.73 -7.16
CA ILE A 241 -57.19 49.16 -5.84
C ILE A 241 -58.24 48.06 -5.60
N VAL A 242 -57.80 46.81 -5.47
CA VAL A 242 -58.70 45.65 -5.48
C VAL A 242 -58.16 44.49 -4.65
N ASP A 243 -59.02 43.69 -4.04
CA ASP A 243 -58.63 42.48 -3.30
C ASP A 243 -57.62 42.75 -2.16
N CYS A 244 -57.59 43.96 -1.57
CA CYS A 244 -56.69 44.33 -0.46
C CYS A 244 -57.39 44.30 0.90
N VAL A 245 -56.67 43.90 1.96
CA VAL A 245 -57.12 44.01 3.36
C VAL A 245 -56.46 45.23 4.01
N ILE A 246 -57.25 46.24 4.36
CA ILE A 246 -56.77 47.52 4.87
C ILE A 246 -57.28 47.68 6.29
N LEU A 247 -56.41 47.48 7.30
CA LEU A 247 -56.85 47.35 8.69
C LEU A 247 -56.03 48.12 9.74
N ASN A 248 -56.68 48.58 10.81
CA ASN A 248 -56.03 49.21 11.97
C ASN A 248 -55.14 50.44 11.66
N ASN A 249 -55.45 51.22 10.62
CA ASN A 249 -54.76 52.49 10.30
C ASN A 249 -55.54 53.71 10.87
N GLU A 250 -54.92 54.89 11.04
CA GLU A 250 -55.68 56.13 11.37
C GLU A 250 -56.60 56.52 10.20
N TYR A 251 -56.10 56.37 8.97
CA TYR A 251 -56.91 56.35 7.75
C TYR A 251 -56.60 55.11 6.92
N GLY A 252 -57.61 54.37 6.45
CA GLY A 252 -57.41 53.27 5.51
C GLY A 252 -56.85 53.79 4.17
N ILE A 253 -57.64 54.61 3.47
CA ILE A 253 -57.20 55.36 2.29
C ILE A 253 -57.53 56.85 2.46
N TYR A 254 -56.54 57.72 2.21
CA TYR A 254 -56.62 59.17 2.33
C TYR A 254 -56.31 59.88 0.99
N ILE A 255 -57.28 60.60 0.43
CA ILE A 255 -57.19 61.30 -0.86
C ILE A 255 -57.52 62.80 -0.68
N PRO A 256 -56.52 63.65 -0.40
CA PRO A 256 -56.71 65.07 -0.12
C PRO A 256 -56.91 65.91 -1.39
N ALA A 257 -57.62 67.03 -1.27
CA ALA A 257 -57.75 68.02 -2.33
C ALA A 257 -56.40 68.67 -2.68
N VAL A 258 -55.89 68.32 -3.86
CA VAL A 258 -54.70 68.94 -4.48
C VAL A 258 -55.08 69.74 -5.73
N SER A 259 -54.23 70.71 -6.12
CA SER A 259 -54.47 71.48 -7.34
C SER A 259 -54.44 70.56 -8.56
N GLY A 260 -55.60 70.33 -9.18
CA GLY A 260 -55.74 69.35 -10.25
C GLY A 260 -56.57 68.11 -9.90
N CYS A 261 -57.28 68.07 -8.76
CA CYS A 261 -58.39 67.13 -8.56
C CYS A 261 -59.54 67.41 -9.54
N MET A 262 -59.35 66.94 -10.76
CA MET A 262 -60.37 66.65 -11.77
C MET A 262 -61.09 65.33 -11.40
N PRO A 263 -62.11 64.86 -12.15
CA PRO A 263 -62.63 63.50 -11.99
C PRO A 263 -61.52 62.47 -12.28
N ASN A 264 -60.83 62.06 -11.23
CA ASN A 264 -59.72 61.13 -11.27
C ASN A 264 -60.27 59.71 -11.24
N SER A 265 -60.37 59.07 -12.40
CA SER A 265 -61.00 57.76 -12.60
C SER A 265 -60.23 56.58 -12.01
N ASN A 266 -59.90 56.62 -10.73
CA ASN A 266 -59.42 55.46 -9.98
C ASN A 266 -60.62 54.64 -9.50
N ILE A 267 -60.49 53.32 -9.50
CA ILE A 267 -61.55 52.38 -9.12
C ILE A 267 -61.09 51.58 -7.90
N ILE A 268 -61.84 51.65 -6.80
CA ILE A 268 -61.59 50.97 -5.53
C ILE A 268 -62.76 50.05 -5.23
N TYR A 269 -62.57 48.73 -5.30
CA TYR A 269 -63.61 47.71 -5.06
C TYR A 269 -62.99 46.40 -4.57
N HIS A 270 -63.75 45.51 -3.95
CA HIS A 270 -63.29 44.26 -3.32
C HIS A 270 -62.15 44.44 -2.30
N ASN A 271 -62.15 45.54 -1.54
CA ASN A 271 -61.22 45.70 -0.43
C ASN A 271 -61.96 45.53 0.90
N ASP A 272 -61.28 44.96 1.89
CA ASP A 272 -61.79 44.81 3.25
C ASP A 272 -61.24 45.95 4.12
N PHE A 273 -62.09 46.91 4.48
CA PHE A 273 -61.75 47.98 5.43
C PHE A 273 -62.14 47.57 6.85
N ILE A 274 -61.14 47.27 7.69
CA ILE A 274 -61.35 46.66 9.02
C ILE A 274 -60.74 47.54 10.13
N GLU A 275 -61.56 47.97 11.10
CA GLU A 275 -61.12 48.66 12.34
C GLU A 275 -60.18 49.89 12.15
N ASN A 276 -60.21 50.54 10.97
CA ASN A 276 -59.51 51.81 10.75
C ASN A 276 -60.22 52.93 11.52
N SER A 277 -59.48 53.93 12.04
CA SER A 277 -60.11 55.08 12.70
C SER A 277 -60.94 55.95 11.73
N HIS A 278 -60.56 55.95 10.46
CA HIS A 278 -61.35 56.43 9.33
C HIS A 278 -61.15 55.48 8.15
N SER A 279 -62.16 54.68 7.78
CA SER A 279 -62.05 53.71 6.68
C SER A 279 -61.61 54.36 5.36
N ALA A 280 -62.24 55.47 4.97
CA ALA A 280 -61.88 56.21 3.77
C ALA A 280 -62.14 57.74 3.86
N TYR A 281 -61.28 58.52 3.22
CA TYR A 281 -61.43 59.97 3.04
C TYR A 281 -61.06 60.38 1.60
N ASP A 282 -61.97 61.04 0.89
CA ASP A 282 -61.80 61.39 -0.52
C ASP A 282 -62.46 62.73 -0.89
N GLU A 283 -61.66 63.77 -1.09
CA GLU A 283 -62.10 65.09 -1.57
C GLU A 283 -62.08 65.23 -3.11
N CYS A 284 -61.67 64.19 -3.83
CA CYS A 284 -61.49 64.20 -5.28
C CYS A 284 -62.57 63.33 -5.96
N GLY A 285 -62.38 62.90 -7.21
CA GLY A 285 -63.46 62.30 -8.03
C GLY A 285 -63.25 60.84 -8.40
N ASN A 286 -63.05 59.96 -7.41
CA ASN A 286 -62.80 58.52 -7.60
C ASN A 286 -64.09 57.68 -7.52
N VAL A 287 -64.03 56.41 -7.95
CA VAL A 287 -65.17 55.47 -7.92
C VAL A 287 -64.87 54.36 -6.92
N TRP A 288 -65.74 54.21 -5.92
CA TRP A 288 -65.58 53.28 -4.80
C TRP A 288 -66.36 51.96 -4.99
N TYR A 289 -66.53 51.53 -6.25
CA TYR A 289 -67.20 50.28 -6.62
C TYR A 289 -66.93 49.95 -8.09
N ASN A 290 -67.15 48.70 -8.50
CA ASN A 290 -67.11 48.30 -9.91
C ASN A 290 -68.53 48.20 -10.50
N GLY A 291 -68.97 49.27 -11.16
CA GLY A 291 -70.31 49.35 -11.76
C GLY A 291 -70.60 48.36 -12.91
N THR A 292 -69.64 47.54 -13.34
CA THR A 292 -69.86 46.48 -14.35
C THR A 292 -70.38 45.19 -13.72
N ILE A 293 -69.82 44.83 -12.57
CA ILE A 293 -70.15 43.60 -11.80
C ILE A 293 -71.12 43.88 -10.66
N GLN A 294 -71.30 45.15 -10.29
CA GLN A 294 -72.17 45.63 -9.20
C GLN A 294 -71.67 45.22 -7.80
N GLU A 295 -70.35 45.23 -7.61
CA GLU A 295 -69.70 44.87 -6.35
C GLU A 295 -68.80 46.04 -5.88
N GLY A 296 -68.81 46.29 -4.57
CA GLY A 296 -68.10 47.37 -3.87
C GLY A 296 -67.04 46.81 -2.92
N ASN A 297 -66.87 47.44 -1.77
CA ASN A 297 -65.91 47.08 -0.72
C ASN A 297 -66.65 46.61 0.53
N TYR A 298 -65.97 45.87 1.40
CA TYR A 298 -66.46 45.57 2.75
C TYR A 298 -66.00 46.65 3.74
N TRP A 299 -66.86 46.99 4.69
CA TRP A 299 -66.65 48.07 5.65
C TRP A 299 -67.07 47.60 7.05
N SER A 300 -66.12 47.41 7.95
CA SER A 300 -66.41 46.94 9.33
C SER A 300 -67.04 48.00 10.24
N ASP A 301 -67.39 49.16 9.69
CA ASP A 301 -68.19 50.22 10.30
C ASP A 301 -69.56 50.41 9.61
N PHE A 302 -69.92 49.44 8.73
CA PHE A 302 -71.18 49.40 7.99
C PHE A 302 -71.52 47.95 7.56
N ASP A 303 -71.44 47.01 8.50
CA ASP A 303 -71.80 45.60 8.32
C ASP A 303 -72.98 45.16 9.23
N GLU A 304 -73.31 45.93 10.27
CA GLU A 304 -74.44 45.64 11.15
C GLU A 304 -75.76 46.36 10.76
N PRO A 305 -76.93 45.72 10.99
CA PRO A 305 -78.24 46.37 10.87
C PRO A 305 -78.43 47.64 11.74
N ALA A 306 -77.61 47.81 12.77
CA ALA A 306 -77.59 49.00 13.62
C ALA A 306 -77.00 50.24 12.91
N GLU A 307 -76.11 50.02 11.95
CA GLU A 307 -75.39 51.06 11.19
C GLU A 307 -76.14 51.45 9.91
N GLY A 308 -77.02 50.55 9.44
CA GLY A 308 -77.77 50.69 8.21
C GLY A 308 -77.49 49.60 7.18
N ALA A 309 -76.65 48.62 7.52
CA ALA A 309 -76.35 47.50 6.65
C ALA A 309 -77.53 46.51 6.61
N TYR A 310 -78.32 46.59 5.55
CA TYR A 310 -79.41 45.66 5.26
C TYR A 310 -79.23 45.08 3.85
N ASP A 311 -79.03 43.77 3.78
CA ASP A 311 -79.12 42.96 2.57
C ASP A 311 -80.51 42.28 2.55
N ASN A 312 -81.51 42.93 1.93
CA ASN A 312 -82.91 42.44 1.97
C ASN A 312 -83.22 41.40 0.89
N ASN A 313 -82.40 41.30 -0.16
CA ASN A 313 -82.49 40.33 -1.25
C ASN A 313 -81.61 39.09 -1.04
N SER A 314 -80.70 39.13 -0.05
CA SER A 314 -79.72 38.09 0.29
C SER A 314 -78.77 37.77 -0.86
N ASP A 315 -78.28 38.80 -1.56
CA ASP A 315 -77.29 38.66 -2.63
C ASP A 315 -75.84 38.98 -2.19
N GLY A 316 -75.63 39.36 -0.93
CA GLY A 316 -74.32 39.67 -0.37
C GLY A 316 -73.97 41.17 -0.40
N ILE A 317 -74.86 42.01 -0.92
CA ILE A 317 -74.65 43.46 -1.06
C ILE A 317 -75.64 44.22 -0.16
N VAL A 318 -75.16 45.31 0.45
CA VAL A 318 -75.97 46.22 1.25
C VAL A 318 -76.83 47.11 0.34
N ASP A 319 -78.15 47.14 0.56
CA ASP A 319 -79.11 47.93 -0.25
C ASP A 319 -78.91 49.47 -0.15
N LEU A 320 -78.09 49.94 0.80
CA LEU A 320 -77.78 51.36 1.03
C LEU A 320 -76.32 51.67 0.68
N PRO A 321 -76.04 52.78 -0.02
CA PRO A 321 -74.66 53.21 -0.29
C PRO A 321 -73.89 53.63 0.98
N TYR A 322 -72.62 53.25 1.06
CA TYR A 322 -71.68 53.75 2.06
C TYR A 322 -71.06 55.08 1.59
N ASN A 323 -71.22 56.15 2.36
CA ASN A 323 -70.76 57.49 1.96
C ASN A 323 -69.31 57.73 2.38
N ILE A 324 -68.45 58.11 1.44
CA ILE A 324 -67.03 58.39 1.71
C ILE A 324 -66.89 59.81 2.26
N SER A 325 -66.10 59.96 3.33
CA SER A 325 -65.90 61.25 4.00
C SER A 325 -65.05 62.23 3.17
N GLY A 326 -65.21 63.54 3.43
CA GLY A 326 -64.46 64.62 2.77
C GLY A 326 -65.17 65.21 1.54
N GLY A 327 -65.53 64.37 0.57
CA GLY A 327 -66.16 64.76 -0.69
C GLY A 327 -67.65 64.41 -0.79
N GLY A 328 -68.06 63.96 -1.97
CA GLY A 328 -69.42 63.53 -2.28
C GLY A 328 -69.47 62.15 -2.96
N ASN A 329 -68.45 61.34 -2.74
CA ASN A 329 -68.33 60.00 -3.32
C ASN A 329 -68.99 58.96 -2.39
N ALA A 330 -69.41 57.85 -2.96
CA ALA A 330 -70.01 56.74 -2.22
C ALA A 330 -69.63 55.41 -2.89
N ASP A 331 -69.50 54.37 -2.07
CA ASP A 331 -69.60 52.99 -2.52
C ASP A 331 -71.10 52.68 -2.72
N MET A 332 -71.46 52.29 -3.94
CA MET A 332 -72.85 52.04 -4.34
C MET A 332 -73.27 50.58 -4.18
N TYR A 333 -72.34 49.67 -3.86
CA TYR A 333 -72.58 48.24 -3.69
C TYR A 333 -71.75 47.66 -2.52
N PRO A 334 -71.87 48.19 -1.28
CA PRO A 334 -71.04 47.72 -0.16
C PRO A 334 -71.29 46.22 0.12
N LEU A 335 -70.25 45.46 0.43
CA LEU A 335 -70.35 44.03 0.71
C LEU A 335 -70.77 43.79 2.17
N ILE A 336 -71.67 42.84 2.42
CA ILE A 336 -72.19 42.54 3.77
C ILE A 336 -71.26 41.64 4.61
N ASN A 337 -70.32 40.93 3.98
CA ASN A 337 -69.31 40.12 4.66
C ASN A 337 -67.92 40.46 4.10
N MET A 338 -66.90 40.31 4.94
CA MET A 338 -65.49 40.35 4.53
C MET A 338 -65.16 39.28 3.48
N ILE A 339 -64.14 39.53 2.67
CA ILE A 339 -63.66 38.59 1.65
C ILE A 339 -62.61 37.67 2.28
N ASP A 340 -62.65 36.38 1.98
CA ASP A 340 -61.54 35.49 2.32
C ASP A 340 -60.43 35.60 1.27
N LEU A 341 -59.42 36.42 1.58
CA LEU A 341 -58.27 36.73 0.74
C LEU A 341 -57.00 35.97 1.15
N PHE A 342 -57.03 35.21 2.26
CA PHE A 342 -55.84 34.59 2.83
C PHE A 342 -55.71 33.11 2.44
N PRO A 343 -54.53 32.63 1.99
CA PRO A 343 -54.34 31.22 1.69
C PRO A 343 -54.18 30.36 2.95
N PRO A 344 -54.50 29.06 2.88
CA PRO A 344 -54.27 28.11 3.97
C PRO A 344 -52.83 28.08 4.50
N PHE A 345 -52.70 27.66 5.77
CA PHE A 345 -51.42 27.26 6.33
C PHE A 345 -51.35 25.75 6.50
N THR A 346 -50.41 25.10 5.80
CA THR A 346 -50.08 23.68 6.02
C THR A 346 -48.74 23.48 6.74
N SER A 347 -48.71 22.46 7.61
CA SER A 347 -47.53 21.93 8.30
C SER A 347 -47.30 20.45 7.96
N CYS A 348 -46.07 19.96 8.14
CA CYS A 348 -45.69 18.57 7.92
C CYS A 348 -44.90 18.04 9.12
N ASN A 349 -45.24 16.84 9.59
CA ASN A 349 -44.59 16.13 10.69
C ASN A 349 -44.08 14.77 10.22
N LEU A 350 -42.86 14.43 10.64
CA LEU A 350 -42.21 13.15 10.34
C LEU A 350 -42.21 12.25 11.59
N SER A 351 -42.23 10.95 11.37
CA SER A 351 -42.12 9.94 12.44
C SER A 351 -41.43 8.68 11.93
N GLY A 352 -40.44 8.18 12.68
CA GLY A 352 -39.63 7.03 12.29
C GLY A 352 -38.59 6.71 13.37
N THR A 353 -37.75 5.70 13.13
CA THR A 353 -36.58 5.42 13.98
C THR A 353 -35.44 6.35 13.57
N TYR A 354 -34.98 7.20 14.47
CA TYR A 354 -33.80 8.04 14.24
C TYR A 354 -32.52 7.20 14.29
N GLY A 355 -31.62 7.46 13.34
CA GLY A 355 -30.20 7.16 13.44
C GLY A 355 -29.42 8.36 13.97
N GLU A 356 -28.17 8.48 13.54
CA GLU A 356 -27.31 9.63 13.82
C GLU A 356 -27.46 10.73 12.74
N HIS A 357 -26.88 11.91 13.00
CA HIS A 357 -26.76 13.05 12.08
C HIS A 357 -28.02 13.48 11.28
N GLY A 358 -29.22 13.21 11.80
CA GLY A 358 -30.49 13.56 11.16
C GLY A 358 -31.05 12.52 10.17
N TRP A 359 -30.45 11.34 10.10
CA TRP A 359 -30.92 10.21 9.29
C TRP A 359 -31.96 9.36 10.03
N PHE A 360 -32.78 8.63 9.27
CA PHE A 360 -33.72 7.62 9.77
C PHE A 360 -33.28 6.21 9.36
N THR A 361 -33.18 5.30 10.34
CA THR A 361 -32.77 3.89 10.18
C THR A 361 -33.91 2.96 9.75
N GLY A 362 -34.89 3.50 9.02
CA GLY A 362 -36.11 2.79 8.66
C GLY A 362 -37.12 3.65 7.91
N ASN A 363 -38.30 3.09 7.64
CA ASN A 363 -39.36 3.81 6.92
C ASN A 363 -39.86 5.00 7.74
N VAL A 364 -40.09 6.14 7.06
CA VAL A 364 -40.59 7.38 7.68
C VAL A 364 -42.06 7.58 7.33
N SER A 365 -42.90 7.74 8.35
CA SER A 365 -44.31 8.09 8.24
C SER A 365 -44.47 9.61 8.25
N VAL A 366 -45.11 10.14 7.20
CA VAL A 366 -45.32 11.55 6.91
C VAL A 366 -46.77 11.93 7.17
N MET A 367 -46.98 12.93 8.04
CA MET A 367 -48.30 13.49 8.37
C MET A 367 -48.35 14.97 7.96
N ILE A 368 -49.25 15.30 7.05
CA ILE A 368 -49.52 16.67 6.62
C ILE A 368 -50.78 17.17 7.33
N THR A 369 -50.72 18.37 7.90
CA THR A 369 -51.80 18.99 8.67
C THR A 369 -52.06 20.40 8.14
N PRO A 370 -53.13 20.59 7.34
CA PRO A 370 -53.55 21.87 6.82
C PRO A 370 -54.54 22.55 7.76
N SER A 371 -54.58 23.89 7.73
CA SER A 371 -55.51 24.73 8.48
C SER A 371 -55.81 26.00 7.71
N ASP A 372 -57.03 26.50 7.85
CA ASP A 372 -57.44 27.82 7.37
C ASP A 372 -58.44 28.41 8.39
N ASN A 373 -58.49 29.75 8.48
CA ASN A 373 -59.25 30.47 9.50
C ASN A 373 -60.60 31.02 9.01
N ASN A 374 -60.83 31.12 7.69
CA ASN A 374 -61.95 31.84 7.12
C ASN A 374 -62.90 30.90 6.34
N SER A 375 -62.59 30.54 5.09
CA SER A 375 -63.46 29.67 4.27
C SER A 375 -63.24 28.17 4.48
N GLY A 376 -62.10 27.79 5.08
CA GLY A 376 -61.72 26.42 5.38
C GLY A 376 -61.03 25.69 4.22
N VAL A 377 -60.11 24.78 4.56
CA VAL A 377 -59.31 24.02 3.57
C VAL A 377 -60.20 23.07 2.75
N VAL A 378 -60.17 23.20 1.41
CA VAL A 378 -60.92 22.30 0.51
C VAL A 378 -60.07 21.13 0.02
N ARG A 379 -58.78 21.33 -0.26
CA ARG A 379 -57.86 20.28 -0.76
C ARG A 379 -56.41 20.53 -0.33
N THR A 380 -55.68 19.44 -0.14
CA THR A 380 -54.23 19.44 0.11
C THR A 380 -53.56 18.51 -0.89
N TYR A 381 -52.42 18.92 -1.43
CA TYR A 381 -51.62 18.12 -2.36
C TYR A 381 -50.19 17.97 -1.86
N TYR A 382 -49.58 16.83 -2.18
CA TYR A 382 -48.17 16.56 -1.91
C TYR A 382 -47.49 15.88 -3.10
N ARG A 383 -46.16 15.90 -3.13
CA ARG A 383 -45.34 15.02 -3.97
C ARG A 383 -44.03 14.71 -3.25
N ILE A 384 -43.42 13.58 -3.60
CA ILE A 384 -42.06 13.24 -3.18
C ILE A 384 -41.13 13.58 -4.35
N ASP A 385 -40.05 14.32 -4.07
CA ASP A 385 -39.02 14.74 -5.00
C ASP A 385 -39.59 15.38 -6.28
N ARG A 386 -39.22 14.84 -7.45
CA ARG A 386 -39.69 15.27 -8.78
C ARG A 386 -40.94 14.51 -9.24
N GLY A 387 -41.64 13.85 -8.31
CA GLY A 387 -42.86 13.08 -8.56
C GLY A 387 -44.07 13.93 -8.95
N VAL A 388 -45.19 13.24 -9.17
CA VAL A 388 -46.47 13.86 -9.55
C VAL A 388 -47.23 14.34 -8.31
N TRP A 389 -47.82 15.54 -8.40
CA TRP A 389 -48.72 16.06 -7.38
C TRP A 389 -49.91 15.13 -7.17
N THR A 390 -50.08 14.68 -5.92
CA THR A 390 -51.08 13.72 -5.47
C THR A 390 -51.91 14.35 -4.36
N GLU A 391 -53.22 14.14 -4.36
CA GLU A 391 -54.11 14.66 -3.31
C GLU A 391 -53.87 13.91 -1.99
N TYR A 392 -53.66 14.65 -0.90
CA TYR A 392 -53.36 14.10 0.41
C TYR A 392 -54.64 13.57 1.07
N ASN A 393 -54.69 12.25 1.28
CA ASN A 393 -55.85 11.54 1.80
C ASN A 393 -55.59 10.89 3.18
N GLY A 394 -54.51 11.30 3.86
CA GLY A 394 -54.04 10.73 5.13
C GLY A 394 -52.54 10.41 5.10
N THR A 395 -52.01 9.97 6.24
CA THR A 395 -50.61 9.61 6.45
C THR A 395 -50.10 8.59 5.43
N PHE A 396 -48.88 8.78 4.94
CA PHE A 396 -48.19 7.89 4.02
C PHE A 396 -46.74 7.64 4.47
N ASN A 397 -46.09 6.62 3.92
CA ASN A 397 -44.71 6.28 4.25
C ASN A 397 -43.76 6.56 3.08
N ILE A 398 -42.54 6.96 3.39
CA ILE A 398 -41.38 6.89 2.50
C ILE A 398 -40.55 5.68 2.93
N SER A 399 -40.18 4.85 1.95
CA SER A 399 -39.49 3.57 2.17
C SER A 399 -38.24 3.37 1.33
N ASP A 400 -37.95 4.27 0.41
CA ASP A 400 -36.72 4.21 -0.37
C ASP A 400 -35.59 4.87 0.44
N GLU A 401 -34.33 4.60 0.08
CA GLU A 401 -33.14 5.13 0.75
C GLU A 401 -32.59 6.35 -0.01
N GLY A 402 -31.85 7.19 0.72
CA GLY A 402 -31.30 8.46 0.27
C GLY A 402 -32.01 9.67 0.86
N ALA A 403 -31.64 10.85 0.34
CA ALA A 403 -32.23 12.13 0.71
C ALA A 403 -33.46 12.45 -0.15
N HIS A 404 -34.63 12.57 0.48
CA HIS A 404 -35.91 12.89 -0.15
C HIS A 404 -36.44 14.25 0.30
N ARG A 405 -37.27 14.88 -0.54
CA ARG A 405 -38.04 16.09 -0.20
C ARG A 405 -39.53 15.87 -0.43
N VAL A 406 -40.31 16.01 0.63
CA VAL A 406 -41.77 16.05 0.56
C VAL A 406 -42.18 17.49 0.29
N TYR A 407 -42.72 17.77 -0.91
CA TYR A 407 -43.33 19.06 -1.23
C TYR A 407 -44.83 19.02 -0.98
N TYR A 408 -45.43 20.09 -0.46
CA TYR A 408 -46.85 20.16 -0.14
C TYR A 408 -47.45 21.58 -0.22
N TYR A 409 -48.76 21.67 -0.49
CA TYR A 409 -49.56 22.89 -0.43
C TYR A 409 -51.06 22.57 -0.31
N SER A 410 -51.85 23.53 0.14
CA SER A 410 -53.31 23.46 0.23
C SER A 410 -54.02 24.61 -0.48
N VAL A 411 -55.32 24.42 -0.69
CA VAL A 411 -56.28 25.38 -1.27
C VAL A 411 -57.51 25.42 -0.36
N ASP A 412 -58.09 26.60 -0.16
CA ASP A 412 -59.33 26.79 0.62
C ASP A 412 -60.62 26.76 -0.25
N ALA A 413 -61.76 27.08 0.34
CA ALA A 413 -63.04 27.12 -0.35
C ALA A 413 -63.31 28.44 -1.11
N ALA A 414 -62.60 29.54 -0.79
CA ALA A 414 -62.61 30.79 -1.56
C ALA A 414 -61.80 30.68 -2.88
N GLY A 415 -60.83 29.75 -2.91
CA GLY A 415 -59.94 29.50 -4.03
C GLY A 415 -58.49 29.93 -3.81
N ASN A 416 -58.15 30.49 -2.64
CA ASN A 416 -56.77 30.91 -2.35
C ASN A 416 -55.89 29.67 -2.15
N LYS A 417 -54.62 29.80 -2.55
CA LYS A 417 -53.66 28.70 -2.60
C LYS A 417 -52.36 29.12 -1.96
N GLU A 418 -51.86 28.32 -1.03
CA GLU A 418 -50.58 28.61 -0.37
C GLU A 418 -49.36 28.30 -1.26
N GLY A 419 -48.23 28.94 -0.94
CA GLY A 419 -46.94 28.65 -1.55
C GLY A 419 -46.47 27.22 -1.28
N VAL A 420 -45.78 26.60 -2.24
CA VAL A 420 -45.29 25.22 -2.08
C VAL A 420 -44.21 25.14 -1.00
N LYS A 421 -44.55 24.51 0.12
CA LYS A 421 -43.65 24.20 1.22
C LYS A 421 -42.94 22.86 0.97
N HIS A 422 -41.89 22.58 1.74
CA HIS A 422 -41.25 21.27 1.73
C HIS A 422 -40.68 20.85 3.08
N THR A 423 -40.37 19.57 3.22
CA THR A 423 -39.68 18.97 4.37
C THR A 423 -38.71 17.90 3.86
N GLU A 424 -37.50 17.88 4.40
CA GLU A 424 -36.46 16.91 4.04
C GLU A 424 -36.59 15.62 4.85
N VAL A 425 -36.30 14.48 4.22
CA VAL A 425 -36.42 13.14 4.80
C VAL A 425 -35.23 12.30 4.33
N ASN A 426 -34.26 12.10 5.21
CA ASN A 426 -33.02 11.36 4.90
C ASN A 426 -33.12 9.94 5.49
N ILE A 427 -33.08 8.92 4.64
CA ILE A 427 -33.29 7.51 5.04
C ILE A 427 -32.10 6.67 4.62
N ASP A 428 -31.57 5.88 5.55
CA ASP A 428 -30.51 4.90 5.29
C ASP A 428 -30.75 3.70 6.20
N LYS A 429 -30.65 2.48 5.66
CA LYS A 429 -30.91 1.22 6.38
C LYS A 429 -29.82 0.18 6.08
N SER A 430 -28.79 0.58 5.34
CA SER A 430 -27.63 -0.23 4.97
C SER A 430 -26.46 0.09 5.89
N ALA A 431 -25.57 -0.87 6.07
CA ALA A 431 -24.26 -0.60 6.66
C ALA A 431 -23.25 -0.30 5.53
N PRO A 432 -22.22 0.53 5.77
CA PRO A 432 -21.24 0.87 4.76
C PRO A 432 -20.47 -0.38 4.31
N SER A 433 -20.08 -0.41 3.04
CA SER A 433 -19.10 -1.38 2.55
C SER A 433 -17.68 -0.92 2.90
N ILE A 434 -16.77 -1.86 3.17
CA ILE A 434 -15.34 -1.57 3.38
C ILE A 434 -14.47 -2.67 2.77
N GLU A 435 -13.44 -2.27 2.04
CA GLU A 435 -12.46 -3.14 1.39
C GLU A 435 -11.04 -2.76 1.85
N CYS A 436 -10.18 -3.77 2.00
CA CYS A 436 -8.77 -3.61 2.33
C CYS A 436 -7.88 -4.08 1.17
N PHE A 437 -6.95 -3.21 0.78
CA PHE A 437 -5.93 -3.48 -0.22
C PHE A 437 -4.55 -3.48 0.44
N LEU A 438 -3.82 -4.57 0.27
CA LEU A 438 -2.42 -4.69 0.69
C LEU A 438 -1.49 -4.44 -0.49
N GLN A 439 -0.32 -3.87 -0.23
CA GLN A 439 0.77 -3.78 -1.19
C GLN A 439 2.09 -4.21 -0.53
N PRO A 440 2.77 -5.28 -1.00
CA PRO A 440 2.36 -6.13 -2.13
C PRO A 440 1.05 -6.88 -1.86
N ALA A 441 0.22 -7.05 -2.89
CA ALA A 441 -1.11 -7.66 -2.79
C ALA A 441 -1.11 -9.18 -2.47
N SER A 442 0.06 -9.80 -2.37
CA SER A 442 0.24 -11.16 -1.92
C SER A 442 1.63 -11.33 -1.28
N PRO A 443 1.77 -12.21 -0.28
CA PRO A 443 3.05 -12.51 0.35
C PRO A 443 4.04 -13.10 -0.65
N GLY A 444 5.32 -12.79 -0.46
CA GLY A 444 6.42 -13.30 -1.28
C GLY A 444 7.03 -14.59 -0.76
N GLY A 445 6.85 -14.89 0.53
CA GLY A 445 7.27 -16.12 1.19
C GLY A 445 6.21 -17.22 1.17
N GLU A 446 6.60 -18.38 1.68
CA GLU A 446 5.71 -19.51 1.94
C GLU A 446 4.72 -19.19 3.08
N HIS A 447 3.69 -20.03 3.24
CA HIS A 447 2.69 -19.99 4.33
C HIS A 447 2.08 -18.63 4.73
N GLY A 448 2.13 -17.63 3.83
CA GLY A 448 1.54 -16.31 4.01
C GLY A 448 2.50 -15.20 4.47
N TRP A 449 3.81 -15.41 4.45
CA TRP A 449 4.80 -14.45 4.98
C TRP A 449 5.26 -13.37 3.99
N TYR A 450 5.38 -12.14 4.51
CA TYR A 450 5.97 -11.00 3.81
C TYR A 450 7.39 -10.73 4.32
N ASN A 451 8.37 -10.68 3.41
CA ASN A 451 9.77 -10.32 3.69
C ASN A 451 10.05 -8.81 3.73
N GLY A 452 9.01 -8.01 4.01
CA GLY A 452 9.05 -6.56 3.91
C GLY A 452 7.88 -5.91 4.62
N ASN A 453 7.94 -4.59 4.75
CA ASN A 453 6.81 -3.82 5.27
C ASN A 453 5.62 -3.95 4.32
N VAL A 454 4.41 -4.09 4.87
CA VAL A 454 3.17 -4.18 4.09
C VAL A 454 2.47 -2.83 4.14
N GLU A 455 2.22 -2.24 2.98
CA GLU A 455 1.38 -1.05 2.83
C GLU A 455 -0.09 -1.44 2.85
N VAL A 456 -0.90 -0.66 3.58
CA VAL A 456 -2.34 -0.87 3.75
C VAL A 456 -3.08 0.34 3.24
N THR A 457 -4.04 0.09 2.34
CA THR A 457 -5.06 1.06 1.91
C THR A 457 -6.43 0.51 2.24
N LEU A 458 -7.28 1.34 2.86
CA LEU A 458 -8.70 1.07 3.08
C LEU A 458 -9.53 1.94 2.13
N SER A 459 -10.63 1.38 1.62
CA SER A 459 -11.67 2.10 0.88
C SER A 459 -13.02 1.70 1.44
N ALA A 460 -13.90 2.66 1.69
CA ALA A 460 -15.27 2.41 2.12
C ALA A 460 -16.25 3.22 1.27
N ASP A 461 -17.44 2.68 1.06
CA ASP A 461 -18.51 3.28 0.26
C ASP A 461 -19.85 3.01 0.94
N ASP A 462 -20.66 4.06 1.04
CA ASP A 462 -22.09 3.96 1.35
C ASP A 462 -22.88 4.84 0.37
N ASN A 463 -24.04 4.35 -0.05
CA ASN A 463 -24.83 4.96 -1.13
C ASN A 463 -25.94 5.90 -0.63
N ALA A 464 -26.23 5.94 0.67
CA ALA A 464 -27.34 6.67 1.25
C ALA A 464 -26.86 7.83 2.13
N SER A 465 -26.30 7.56 3.30
CA SER A 465 -25.80 8.59 4.22
C SER A 465 -24.33 8.95 4.02
N GLY A 466 -23.55 8.06 3.39
CA GLY A 466 -22.12 8.23 3.16
C GLY A 466 -21.28 7.88 4.39
N VAL A 467 -19.97 7.73 4.19
CA VAL A 467 -19.04 7.27 5.24
C VAL A 467 -18.66 8.42 6.19
N GLU A 468 -19.00 8.29 7.48
CA GLU A 468 -18.58 9.22 8.54
C GLU A 468 -17.12 9.01 8.92
N SER A 469 -16.72 7.76 9.15
CA SER A 469 -15.34 7.44 9.55
C SER A 469 -14.88 6.05 9.15
N ILE A 470 -13.57 5.92 8.93
CA ILE A 470 -12.88 4.64 8.75
C ILE A 470 -11.82 4.55 9.85
N LYS A 471 -11.77 3.41 10.55
CA LYS A 471 -10.78 3.18 11.61
C LYS A 471 -10.14 1.81 11.50
N TYR A 472 -8.95 1.67 12.09
CA TYR A 472 -8.20 0.43 12.11
C TYR A 472 -7.47 0.20 13.43
N ARG A 473 -7.10 -1.05 13.70
CA ARG A 473 -6.16 -1.46 14.74
C ARG A 473 -5.30 -2.61 14.25
N ILE A 474 -4.16 -2.79 14.91
CA ILE A 474 -3.28 -3.94 14.72
C ILE A 474 -3.29 -4.66 16.06
N ASP A 475 -3.62 -5.95 16.03
CA ASP A 475 -3.82 -6.82 17.18
C ASP A 475 -4.82 -6.21 18.19
N ASP A 476 -4.64 -6.46 19.49
CA ASP A 476 -5.44 -5.87 20.58
C ASP A 476 -5.14 -4.37 20.83
N GLY A 477 -4.61 -3.66 19.84
CA GLY A 477 -4.31 -2.24 19.90
C GLY A 477 -5.56 -1.35 19.95
N THR A 478 -5.36 -0.08 20.31
CA THR A 478 -6.43 0.93 20.25
C THR A 478 -6.78 1.26 18.80
N TRP A 479 -8.08 1.41 18.50
CA TRP A 479 -8.56 1.96 17.23
C TRP A 479 -7.93 3.33 16.92
N LYS A 480 -7.57 3.52 15.65
CA LYS A 480 -6.98 4.74 15.07
C LYS A 480 -7.76 5.14 13.84
N ASP A 481 -7.90 6.44 13.60
CA ASP A 481 -8.56 6.96 12.41
C ASP A 481 -7.67 6.74 11.16
N TYR A 482 -8.28 6.27 10.08
CA TYR A 482 -7.60 6.08 8.80
C TYR A 482 -7.55 7.40 8.03
N ASN A 483 -6.33 7.88 7.77
CA ASN A 483 -6.05 9.18 7.15
C ASN A 483 -5.29 9.04 5.83
N GLY A 484 -5.53 7.94 5.11
CA GLY A 484 -4.74 7.49 3.96
C GLY A 484 -3.79 6.34 4.29
N TYR A 485 -3.02 5.92 3.28
CA TYR A 485 -2.17 4.73 3.35
C TYR A 485 -1.15 4.79 4.49
N PHE A 486 -0.84 3.62 5.06
CA PHE A 486 0.20 3.47 6.08
C PHE A 486 0.90 2.12 5.95
N LEU A 487 2.02 1.95 6.67
CA LEU A 487 2.80 0.71 6.65
C LEU A 487 2.66 -0.07 7.97
N ILE A 488 2.42 -1.38 7.87
CA ILE A 488 2.73 -2.34 8.93
C ILE A 488 4.22 -2.69 8.81
N THR A 489 4.99 -2.38 9.84
CA THR A 489 6.47 -2.43 9.82
C THR A 489 7.09 -3.27 10.94
N ILE A 490 6.28 -3.75 11.88
CA ILE A 490 6.70 -4.65 12.95
C ILE A 490 6.67 -6.08 12.41
N GLU A 491 7.56 -6.92 12.92
CA GLU A 491 7.65 -8.34 12.58
C GLU A 491 6.78 -9.17 13.55
N GLY A 492 6.25 -10.28 13.05
CA GLY A 492 5.36 -11.17 13.77
C GLY A 492 4.10 -11.56 12.99
N ASN A 493 3.25 -12.31 13.67
CA ASN A 493 1.90 -12.65 13.22
C ASN A 493 0.93 -11.58 13.74
N HIS A 494 0.40 -10.74 12.84
CA HIS A 494 -0.54 -9.67 13.19
C HIS A 494 -1.96 -9.97 12.72
N THR A 495 -2.95 -9.53 13.49
CA THR A 495 -4.35 -9.42 13.06
C THR A 495 -4.65 -7.95 12.76
N PHE A 496 -4.86 -7.63 11.48
CA PHE A 496 -5.26 -6.29 11.07
C PHE A 496 -6.78 -6.20 11.04
N SER A 497 -7.37 -5.43 11.95
CA SER A 497 -8.83 -5.20 12.02
C SER A 497 -9.16 -3.78 11.58
N PHE A 498 -10.25 -3.63 10.83
CA PHE A 498 -10.70 -2.35 10.29
C PHE A 498 -12.22 -2.27 10.29
N TYR A 499 -12.77 -1.06 10.44
CA TYR A 499 -14.21 -0.83 10.32
C TYR A 499 -14.52 0.51 9.65
N ALA A 500 -15.66 0.57 8.98
CA ALA A 500 -16.29 1.80 8.53
C ALA A 500 -17.57 2.06 9.34
N LYS A 501 -17.87 3.34 9.57
CA LYS A 501 -19.14 3.84 10.11
C LYS A 501 -19.71 4.89 9.18
N ASP A 502 -21.01 4.85 8.95
CA ASP A 502 -21.74 5.84 8.15
C ASP A 502 -22.34 6.99 9.00
N TYR A 503 -22.98 7.95 8.32
CA TYR A 503 -23.66 9.07 9.00
C TYR A 503 -25.01 8.68 9.63
N ALA A 504 -25.59 7.53 9.27
CA ALA A 504 -26.81 7.02 9.89
C ALA A 504 -26.56 6.24 11.21
N GLY A 505 -25.33 5.80 11.44
CA GLY A 505 -24.87 5.10 12.63
C GLY A 505 -24.67 3.59 12.47
N TYR A 506 -24.67 3.03 11.25
CA TYR A 506 -24.30 1.62 11.05
C TYR A 506 -22.79 1.46 10.93
N GLU A 507 -22.30 0.28 11.34
CA GLU A 507 -20.89 -0.09 11.33
C GLU A 507 -20.67 -1.44 10.63
N THR A 508 -19.59 -1.55 9.86
CA THR A 508 -19.10 -2.81 9.27
C THR A 508 -17.64 -3.01 9.68
N GLU A 509 -17.36 -4.04 10.49
CA GLU A 509 -15.99 -4.46 10.91
C GLU A 509 -15.57 -5.74 10.16
N ASP A 510 -14.32 -5.79 9.70
CA ASP A 510 -13.67 -6.99 9.15
C ASP A 510 -12.19 -7.05 9.60
N SER A 511 -11.53 -8.19 9.35
CA SER A 511 -10.12 -8.38 9.73
C SER A 511 -9.38 -9.39 8.85
N ILE A 512 -8.08 -9.14 8.63
CA ILE A 512 -7.20 -10.01 7.86
C ILE A 512 -5.90 -10.32 8.61
N PRO A 513 -5.35 -11.55 8.49
CA PRO A 513 -4.04 -11.89 9.03
C PRO A 513 -2.93 -11.30 8.16
N VAL A 514 -1.90 -10.72 8.78
CA VAL A 514 -0.70 -10.20 8.12
C VAL A 514 0.52 -10.73 8.87
N LYS A 515 1.35 -11.55 8.20
CA LYS A 515 2.59 -12.09 8.78
C LYS A 515 3.81 -11.42 8.17
N ILE A 516 4.65 -10.79 8.98
CA ILE A 516 5.85 -10.09 8.50
C ILE A 516 7.08 -10.66 9.19
N ASP A 517 8.09 -11.02 8.40
CA ASP A 517 9.41 -11.38 8.90
C ASP A 517 10.49 -10.90 7.92
N LYS A 518 11.37 -10.02 8.38
CA LYS A 518 12.47 -9.44 7.58
C LYS A 518 13.83 -9.79 8.18
N THR A 519 13.85 -10.59 9.23
CA THR A 519 15.09 -11.03 9.89
C THR A 519 15.56 -12.30 9.19
N ALA A 520 16.88 -12.42 9.00
CA ALA A 520 17.46 -13.63 8.43
C ALA A 520 17.88 -14.58 9.57
N PRO A 521 17.65 -15.90 9.44
CA PRO A 521 18.05 -16.88 10.45
C PRO A 521 19.49 -16.75 10.94
N SER A 522 19.70 -16.90 12.24
CA SER A 522 21.03 -16.99 12.84
C SER A 522 21.52 -18.44 12.78
N VAL A 523 22.73 -18.65 12.24
CA VAL A 523 23.32 -19.98 12.03
C VAL A 523 24.65 -20.12 12.79
N ASN A 524 24.82 -21.21 13.53
CA ASN A 524 26.06 -21.57 14.24
C ASN A 524 26.52 -22.97 13.84
N ILE A 525 27.82 -23.15 13.63
CA ILE A 525 28.44 -24.42 13.26
C ILE A 525 29.39 -24.83 14.39
N TYR A 526 29.22 -26.03 14.94
CA TYR A 526 30.00 -26.54 16.06
C TYR A 526 31.07 -27.54 15.62
N SER A 527 30.73 -28.42 14.66
CA SER A 527 31.62 -29.47 14.15
C SER A 527 31.46 -29.65 12.64
N PRO A 528 32.54 -29.93 11.90
CA PRO A 528 33.95 -29.69 12.27
C PRO A 528 34.25 -28.19 12.36
N SER A 529 35.15 -27.81 13.28
CA SER A 529 35.59 -26.42 13.50
C SER A 529 37.12 -26.21 13.38
N GLY A 530 37.82 -27.22 12.84
CA GLY A 530 39.25 -27.21 12.54
C GLY A 530 39.89 -28.59 12.70
N GLY A 531 41.19 -28.70 12.40
CA GLY A 531 41.95 -29.95 12.50
C GLY A 531 41.75 -30.90 11.33
N TYR A 532 42.15 -32.15 11.51
CA TYR A 532 42.02 -33.23 10.52
C TYR A 532 40.73 -34.04 10.75
N VAL A 533 40.05 -34.40 9.66
CA VAL A 533 38.82 -35.21 9.66
C VAL A 533 38.90 -36.30 8.60
N LYS A 534 38.20 -37.42 8.82
CA LYS A 534 38.18 -38.55 7.87
C LYS A 534 37.00 -39.51 8.03
N GLY A 535 36.74 -40.30 6.99
CA GLY A 535 35.78 -41.38 6.97
C GLY A 535 34.32 -40.92 7.03
N ILE A 536 33.71 -41.00 8.21
CA ILE A 536 32.36 -40.47 8.46
C ILE A 536 32.49 -39.39 9.52
N VAL A 537 32.09 -38.18 9.15
CA VAL A 537 32.25 -36.97 9.96
C VAL A 537 30.87 -36.47 10.37
N THR A 538 30.61 -36.40 11.68
CA THR A 538 29.41 -35.75 12.22
C THR A 538 29.55 -34.23 12.09
N VAL A 539 28.81 -33.66 11.15
CA VAL A 539 28.58 -32.21 11.08
C VAL A 539 27.51 -31.86 12.12
N GLU A 540 27.72 -30.79 12.90
CA GLU A 540 26.79 -30.35 13.96
C GLU A 540 26.57 -28.84 13.88
N TRP A 541 25.31 -28.41 13.87
CA TRP A 541 24.92 -27.00 13.75
C TRP A 541 23.65 -26.69 14.56
N ASN A 542 23.40 -25.40 14.74
CA ASN A 542 22.13 -24.86 15.22
C ASN A 542 21.78 -23.59 14.43
N ALA A 543 20.62 -23.61 13.78
CA ALA A 543 19.97 -22.47 13.17
C ALA A 543 18.71 -22.10 13.95
N SER A 544 18.50 -20.79 14.17
CA SER A 544 17.33 -20.24 14.86
C SER A 544 16.94 -18.90 14.26
N ASP A 545 15.65 -18.67 14.06
CA ASP A 545 15.09 -17.35 13.85
C ASP A 545 14.32 -16.88 15.12
N ASN A 546 13.89 -15.63 15.16
CA ASN A 546 13.13 -15.02 16.27
C ASN A 546 11.67 -14.68 15.91
N VAL A 547 11.25 -14.94 14.68
CA VAL A 547 9.89 -14.77 14.16
C VAL A 547 9.36 -16.11 13.62
N ASP A 548 10.21 -16.85 12.89
CA ASP A 548 9.96 -18.24 12.44
C ASP A 548 10.83 -19.27 13.19
N ASP A 549 10.36 -19.70 14.37
CA ASP A 549 11.03 -20.73 15.18
C ASP A 549 11.26 -22.08 14.44
N ASN A 550 10.58 -22.34 13.30
CA ASN A 550 10.50 -23.66 12.65
C ASN A 550 11.24 -23.76 11.30
N LEU A 551 12.56 -23.55 11.32
CA LEU A 551 13.44 -23.76 10.15
C LEU A 551 13.67 -25.25 9.77
N ASN A 552 12.77 -26.16 10.15
CA ASN A 552 12.93 -27.60 9.96
C ASN A 552 12.61 -28.03 8.52
N GLY A 553 13.60 -28.61 7.84
CA GLY A 553 13.53 -28.91 6.42
C GLY A 553 14.15 -27.82 5.54
N SER A 554 14.51 -26.66 6.12
CA SER A 554 15.02 -25.50 5.38
C SER A 554 16.54 -25.30 5.50
N ILE A 555 17.26 -26.26 6.08
CA ILE A 555 18.72 -26.21 6.22
C ILE A 555 19.41 -26.96 5.09
N SER A 556 20.45 -26.34 4.52
CA SER A 556 21.36 -26.93 3.52
C SER A 556 22.83 -26.79 3.94
N LEU A 557 23.61 -27.82 3.62
CA LEU A 557 25.04 -27.93 3.91
C LEU A 557 25.84 -27.91 2.60
N TYR A 558 26.87 -27.09 2.55
CA TYR A 558 27.79 -26.99 1.42
C TYR A 558 29.24 -27.19 1.87
N LEU A 559 30.00 -27.98 1.13
CA LEU A 559 31.46 -28.04 1.22
C LEU A 559 32.06 -26.94 0.35
N ILE A 560 32.98 -26.15 0.89
CA ILE A 560 33.68 -25.07 0.19
C ILE A 560 35.15 -25.47 -0.02
N GLU A 561 35.59 -25.43 -1.28
CA GLU A 561 36.98 -25.58 -1.71
C GLU A 561 37.43 -24.30 -2.43
N GLY A 562 38.24 -23.48 -1.76
CA GLY A 562 38.67 -22.18 -2.30
C GLY A 562 37.49 -21.23 -2.55
N ASN A 563 37.07 -21.12 -3.81
CA ASN A 563 35.92 -20.30 -4.25
C ASN A 563 34.74 -21.14 -4.79
N GLU A 564 34.85 -22.46 -4.83
CA GLU A 564 33.79 -23.36 -5.31
C GLU A 564 33.02 -23.94 -4.11
N SER A 565 31.70 -24.10 -4.27
CA SER A 565 30.84 -24.73 -3.28
C SER A 565 30.08 -25.91 -3.87
N THR A 566 29.99 -27.00 -3.11
CA THR A 566 29.29 -28.23 -3.48
C THR A 566 28.27 -28.58 -2.40
N GLU A 567 27.00 -28.72 -2.75
CA GLU A 567 25.96 -29.16 -1.81
C GLU A 567 26.22 -30.61 -1.38
N ILE A 568 26.29 -30.85 -0.07
CA ILE A 568 26.46 -32.21 0.50
C ILE A 568 25.17 -32.76 1.09
N ALA A 569 24.24 -31.89 1.50
CA ALA A 569 22.90 -32.25 1.96
C ALA A 569 21.97 -31.02 1.99
N SER A 570 20.67 -31.27 1.86
CA SER A 570 19.59 -30.28 2.02
C SER A 570 18.36 -30.96 2.63
N GLY A 571 17.36 -30.17 3.04
CA GLY A 571 16.16 -30.71 3.69
C GLY A 571 16.35 -31.04 5.17
N LEU A 572 17.33 -30.44 5.84
CA LEU A 572 17.71 -30.79 7.22
C LEU A 572 17.00 -29.91 8.28
N ASN A 573 17.03 -30.38 9.54
CA ASN A 573 16.38 -29.73 10.68
C ASN A 573 17.20 -28.56 11.26
N ASN A 574 16.53 -27.65 11.98
CA ASN A 574 17.08 -26.38 12.45
C ASN A 574 18.30 -26.55 13.38
N THR A 575 18.17 -27.34 14.44
CA THR A 575 19.28 -27.93 15.21
C THR A 575 19.43 -29.38 14.77
N GLY A 576 20.63 -29.78 14.39
CA GLY A 576 20.82 -31.12 13.84
C GLY A 576 22.26 -31.59 13.77
N THR A 577 22.38 -32.88 13.48
CA THR A 577 23.61 -33.53 13.06
C THR A 577 23.43 -34.18 11.69
N TYR A 578 24.52 -34.28 10.93
CA TYR A 578 24.56 -34.97 9.65
C TYR A 578 25.83 -35.80 9.55
N GLU A 579 25.67 -37.09 9.27
CA GLU A 579 26.78 -38.04 9.10
C GLU A 579 27.31 -37.95 7.67
N TRP A 580 28.30 -37.09 7.45
CA TRP A 580 28.90 -36.86 6.14
C TRP A 580 29.94 -37.94 5.83
N ASN A 581 29.70 -38.74 4.79
CA ASN A 581 30.64 -39.72 4.27
C ASN A 581 31.67 -39.03 3.35
N THR A 582 32.91 -38.94 3.79
CA THR A 582 33.97 -38.18 3.11
C THR A 582 34.72 -38.98 2.04
N PHE A 583 34.57 -40.31 1.98
CA PHE A 583 35.30 -41.18 1.04
C PHE A 583 35.01 -40.92 -0.46
N SER A 584 34.03 -40.07 -0.79
CA SER A 584 33.72 -39.63 -2.15
C SER A 584 34.30 -38.27 -2.53
N PHE A 585 35.06 -37.63 -1.62
CA PHE A 585 35.70 -36.34 -1.79
C PHE A 585 37.22 -36.55 -1.83
N ASN A 586 37.93 -35.65 -2.51
CA ASN A 586 39.40 -35.70 -2.53
C ASN A 586 39.93 -35.21 -1.17
N ASP A 587 41.14 -35.66 -0.83
CA ASP A 587 41.83 -35.17 0.35
C ASP A 587 42.39 -33.76 0.06
N GLY A 588 42.38 -32.89 1.06
CA GLY A 588 42.56 -31.45 0.86
C GLY A 588 42.05 -30.59 2.01
N SER A 589 41.93 -29.28 1.79
CA SER A 589 41.49 -28.36 2.85
C SER A 589 40.22 -27.60 2.47
N TYR A 590 39.27 -27.64 3.40
CA TYR A 590 37.87 -27.30 3.16
C TYR A 590 37.31 -26.43 4.29
N MET A 591 36.19 -25.77 4.00
CA MET A 591 35.27 -25.21 5.00
C MET A 591 33.88 -25.78 4.73
N LEU A 592 33.00 -25.75 5.73
CA LEU A 592 31.57 -26.04 5.55
C LEU A 592 30.77 -24.75 5.70
N GLN A 593 29.82 -24.53 4.79
CA GLN A 593 28.80 -23.50 4.92
C GLN A 593 27.47 -24.16 5.27
N VAL A 594 26.81 -23.64 6.29
CA VAL A 594 25.43 -23.98 6.62
C VAL A 594 24.57 -22.79 6.22
N VAL A 595 23.53 -23.05 5.42
CA VAL A 595 22.55 -22.06 4.96
C VAL A 595 21.18 -22.46 5.52
N ALA A 596 20.45 -21.47 6.01
CA ALA A 596 19.10 -21.60 6.54
C ALA A 596 18.19 -20.58 5.86
N ALA A 597 17.03 -21.03 5.38
CA ALA A 597 15.96 -20.14 4.92
C ALA A 597 14.77 -20.22 5.89
N ASP A 598 14.13 -19.08 6.17
CA ASP A 598 12.84 -19.01 6.85
C ASP A 598 11.67 -19.14 5.85
N GLU A 599 10.44 -19.22 6.36
CA GLU A 599 9.24 -19.21 5.52
C GLU A 599 9.01 -17.88 4.76
N ALA A 600 9.58 -16.74 5.20
CA ALA A 600 9.49 -15.47 4.48
C ALA A 600 10.43 -15.37 3.27
N GLY A 601 11.44 -16.24 3.20
CA GLY A 601 12.48 -16.28 2.18
C GLY A 601 13.73 -15.46 2.53
N ASN A 602 13.93 -15.03 3.78
CA ASN A 602 15.22 -14.48 4.20
C ASN A 602 16.23 -15.63 4.41
N ASN A 603 17.50 -15.37 4.10
CA ASN A 603 18.54 -16.40 4.06
C ASN A 603 19.66 -16.08 5.04
N GLY A 604 19.77 -16.88 6.09
CA GLY A 604 20.87 -16.91 7.02
C GLY A 604 21.98 -17.87 6.57
N SER A 605 23.25 -17.54 6.82
CA SER A 605 24.32 -18.53 6.65
C SER A 605 25.54 -18.24 7.52
N ASN A 606 26.33 -19.28 7.78
CA ASN A 606 27.61 -19.19 8.46
C ASN A 606 28.61 -20.17 7.83
N ILE A 607 29.91 -19.96 8.04
CA ILE A 607 30.99 -20.77 7.50
C ILE A 607 31.88 -21.25 8.66
N SER A 608 32.26 -22.52 8.64
CA SER A 608 33.09 -23.15 9.67
C SER A 608 34.52 -22.60 9.67
N GLY A 609 35.28 -22.94 10.72
CA GLY A 609 36.74 -22.92 10.63
C GLY A 609 37.22 -23.83 9.49
N GLN A 610 38.35 -23.48 8.88
CA GLN A 610 39.02 -24.32 7.89
C GLN A 610 39.54 -25.61 8.55
N PHE A 611 39.24 -26.75 7.93
CA PHE A 611 39.71 -28.07 8.34
C PHE A 611 40.44 -28.76 7.18
N ILE A 612 41.03 -29.92 7.47
CA ILE A 612 41.76 -30.75 6.54
C ILE A 612 41.04 -32.10 6.46
N LEU A 613 40.62 -32.47 5.25
CA LEU A 613 40.09 -33.80 4.96
C LEU A 613 41.24 -34.69 4.50
N ASP A 614 41.42 -35.82 5.15
CA ASP A 614 42.48 -36.79 4.82
C ASP A 614 42.03 -38.24 5.10
N ASN A 615 41.67 -38.96 4.05
CA ASN A 615 41.35 -40.38 4.05
C ASN A 615 42.50 -41.26 3.56
N SER A 616 43.63 -40.66 3.12
CA SER A 616 44.71 -41.37 2.45
C SER A 616 45.77 -41.82 3.45
N PRO A 617 46.24 -43.08 3.38
CA PRO A 617 47.39 -43.52 4.17
C PRO A 617 48.70 -43.13 3.48
N PRO A 618 49.73 -42.73 4.24
CA PRO A 618 51.06 -42.43 3.73
C PRO A 618 51.62 -43.53 2.81
N THR A 619 52.24 -43.13 1.71
CA THR A 619 52.97 -44.04 0.83
C THR A 619 54.41 -44.15 1.27
N ILE A 620 54.95 -45.37 1.37
CA ILE A 620 56.34 -45.62 1.77
C ILE A 620 57.08 -46.40 0.67
N ILE A 621 58.29 -45.94 0.34
CA ILE A 621 59.22 -46.60 -0.57
C ILE A 621 60.46 -47.00 0.24
N ILE A 622 60.84 -48.28 0.18
CA ILE A 622 62.11 -48.80 0.70
C ILE A 622 63.08 -48.89 -0.49
N ASP A 623 64.13 -48.08 -0.50
CA ASP A 623 65.15 -48.08 -1.56
C ASP A 623 66.30 -49.05 -1.28
N GLN A 624 66.56 -49.35 0.00
CA GLN A 624 67.41 -50.47 0.44
C GLN A 624 66.89 -51.03 1.78
N PRO A 625 66.96 -52.35 2.02
CA PRO A 625 67.35 -53.40 1.06
C PRO A 625 66.31 -53.57 -0.05
N ARG A 626 66.76 -53.94 -1.25
CA ARG A 626 65.95 -54.14 -2.46
C ARG A 626 65.53 -55.58 -2.68
N GLY A 627 66.12 -56.52 -1.96
CA GLY A 627 65.95 -57.95 -2.15
C GLY A 627 67.13 -58.57 -2.88
N GLY A 628 67.54 -59.75 -2.42
CA GLY A 628 68.67 -60.51 -2.96
C GLY A 628 70.05 -60.01 -2.54
N GLU A 629 70.16 -58.97 -1.70
CA GLU A 629 71.43 -58.64 -1.07
C GLU A 629 71.87 -59.73 -0.09
N VAL A 630 73.18 -60.00 -0.07
CA VAL A 630 73.81 -60.89 0.91
C VAL A 630 74.71 -60.06 1.81
N LEU A 631 74.57 -60.22 3.13
CA LEU A 631 75.34 -59.49 4.14
C LEU A 631 76.15 -60.43 5.03
N GLY A 632 77.48 -60.29 4.97
CA GLY A 632 78.43 -61.00 5.81
C GLY A 632 78.43 -60.59 7.28
N GLY A 633 78.92 -61.45 8.18
CA GLY A 633 78.89 -61.24 9.63
C GLY A 633 79.68 -60.03 10.17
N GLY A 634 80.50 -59.38 9.33
CA GLY A 634 81.18 -58.12 9.62
C GLY A 634 80.57 -56.88 8.96
N GLN A 635 79.46 -57.03 8.25
CA GLN A 635 78.75 -55.94 7.56
C GLN A 635 77.65 -55.34 8.45
N ASN A 636 77.12 -54.18 8.05
CA ASN A 636 75.94 -53.57 8.66
C ASN A 636 74.82 -53.53 7.62
N LEU A 637 73.58 -53.78 8.04
CA LEU A 637 72.42 -53.49 7.21
C LEU A 637 72.27 -51.98 7.05
N VAL A 638 72.09 -51.53 5.81
CA VAL A 638 71.78 -50.13 5.50
C VAL A 638 70.36 -50.07 4.94
N ILE A 639 69.53 -49.24 5.57
CA ILE A 639 68.13 -49.05 5.22
C ILE A 639 67.99 -47.62 4.71
N PHE A 640 67.43 -47.48 3.51
CA PHE A 640 67.06 -46.20 2.91
C PHE A 640 65.57 -46.19 2.63
N TRP A 641 64.88 -45.12 3.01
CA TRP A 641 63.45 -44.97 2.77
C TRP A 641 63.06 -43.53 2.44
N ASN A 642 61.90 -43.44 1.80
CA ASN A 642 61.17 -42.21 1.55
C ASN A 642 59.69 -42.50 1.79
N ALA A 643 59.11 -41.90 2.83
CA ALA A 643 57.67 -41.84 3.00
C ALA A 643 57.15 -40.49 2.48
N SER A 644 55.88 -40.45 2.12
CA SER A 644 55.21 -39.25 1.63
C SER A 644 53.70 -39.43 1.70
N ASP A 645 53.01 -38.38 2.10
CA ASP A 645 51.57 -38.24 1.99
C ASP A 645 51.22 -37.10 1.01
N ASP A 646 49.99 -37.07 0.50
CA ASP A 646 49.53 -36.00 -0.40
C ASP A 646 49.04 -34.76 0.36
N VAL A 647 48.55 -34.93 1.59
CA VAL A 647 48.15 -33.87 2.50
C VAL A 647 49.22 -33.61 3.57
N ASP A 648 49.62 -34.63 4.34
CA ASP A 648 50.57 -34.50 5.45
C ASP A 648 52.03 -34.65 5.00
N LYS A 649 52.65 -33.50 4.67
CA LYS A 649 54.03 -33.48 4.16
C LYS A 649 55.09 -33.74 5.23
N ASP A 650 54.75 -33.79 6.52
CA ASP A 650 55.71 -33.83 7.63
C ASP A 650 55.49 -35.02 8.58
N LEU A 651 55.63 -36.24 8.04
CA LEU A 651 55.58 -37.51 8.78
C LEU A 651 56.81 -37.73 9.71
N ASP A 652 57.56 -36.68 10.04
CA ASP A 652 58.73 -36.77 10.91
C ASP A 652 58.32 -37.16 12.35
N GLY A 653 58.90 -38.25 12.87
CA GLY A 653 58.54 -38.76 14.18
C GLY A 653 57.41 -39.79 14.17
N THR A 654 56.80 -40.10 13.02
CA THR A 654 55.77 -41.16 12.90
C THR A 654 56.27 -42.42 12.20
N ILE A 655 57.46 -42.38 11.60
CA ILE A 655 58.07 -43.53 10.91
C ILE A 655 58.62 -44.56 11.91
N TRP A 656 58.18 -45.83 11.85
CA TRP A 656 58.82 -46.93 12.59
C TRP A 656 59.39 -47.98 11.63
N ILE A 657 60.56 -48.51 11.95
CA ILE A 657 61.30 -49.47 11.12
C ILE A 657 61.50 -50.75 11.92
N SER A 658 61.10 -51.88 11.35
CA SER A 658 61.17 -53.21 11.96
C SER A 658 61.81 -54.23 11.03
N TYR A 659 62.41 -55.28 11.59
CA TYR A 659 62.89 -56.45 10.83
C TYR A 659 62.12 -57.71 11.21
N SER A 660 62.11 -58.69 10.29
CA SER A 660 61.60 -60.04 10.56
C SER A 660 62.56 -61.08 10.01
N HIS A 661 62.79 -62.15 10.78
CA HIS A 661 63.46 -63.36 10.31
C HIS A 661 62.40 -64.36 9.83
N ALA A 662 62.53 -64.83 8.58
CA ALA A 662 61.59 -65.73 7.93
C ALA A 662 60.10 -65.32 8.01
N GLY A 663 59.81 -64.01 8.12
CA GLY A 663 58.45 -63.45 8.13
C GLY A 663 57.57 -63.78 9.35
N SER A 664 58.12 -64.43 10.39
CA SER A 664 57.36 -65.01 11.50
C SER A 664 56.95 -64.01 12.59
N THR A 665 57.86 -63.11 12.95
CA THR A 665 57.69 -62.09 14.01
C THR A 665 58.44 -60.82 13.61
N TRP A 666 57.87 -59.65 13.93
CA TRP A 666 58.49 -58.35 13.66
C TRP A 666 59.12 -57.78 14.93
N LYS A 667 60.33 -57.22 14.80
CA LYS A 667 61.09 -56.59 15.88
C LYS A 667 61.46 -55.17 15.49
N ASN A 668 61.09 -54.19 16.32
CA ASN A 668 61.39 -52.78 16.09
C ASN A 668 62.91 -52.53 16.15
N MET A 669 63.39 -51.61 15.31
CA MET A 669 64.76 -51.09 15.30
C MET A 669 64.79 -49.58 15.51
N VAL A 670 63.82 -48.88 14.92
CA VAL A 670 63.67 -47.42 15.01
C VAL A 670 62.21 -47.10 15.24
N GLU A 671 61.96 -46.15 16.13
CA GLU A 671 60.65 -45.56 16.40
C GLU A 671 60.81 -44.04 16.27
N GLY A 672 59.90 -43.39 15.55
CA GLY A 672 59.92 -41.96 15.31
C GLY A 672 61.11 -41.44 14.48
N ALA A 673 61.39 -42.09 13.35
CA ALA A 673 62.35 -41.57 12.37
C ALA A 673 61.76 -40.42 11.53
N SER A 674 62.62 -39.67 10.84
CA SER A 674 62.19 -38.70 9.83
C SER A 674 61.56 -39.37 8.60
N ASN A 675 60.70 -38.62 7.91
CA ASN A 675 59.92 -39.00 6.74
C ASN A 675 60.79 -39.61 5.61
N THR A 676 61.99 -39.05 5.42
CA THR A 676 63.04 -39.65 4.57
C THR A 676 64.30 -39.87 5.38
N GLY A 677 65.05 -40.93 5.08
CA GLY A 677 66.25 -41.19 5.86
C GLY A 677 67.15 -42.34 5.42
N LYS A 678 68.25 -42.43 6.16
CA LYS A 678 69.20 -43.53 6.15
C LYS A 678 69.38 -44.02 7.57
N TYR A 679 69.20 -45.32 7.79
CA TYR A 679 69.52 -45.97 9.06
C TYR A 679 70.53 -47.08 8.82
N THR A 680 71.45 -47.28 9.76
CA THR A 680 72.48 -48.32 9.69
C THR A 680 72.39 -49.16 10.95
N TYR A 681 72.11 -50.45 10.79
CA TYR A 681 71.90 -51.38 11.89
C TYR A 681 72.98 -52.47 11.91
N GLY A 682 73.50 -52.75 13.10
CA GLY A 682 74.49 -53.80 13.31
C GLY A 682 73.83 -55.18 13.31
N ILE A 683 74.23 -56.05 12.38
CA ILE A 683 73.67 -57.40 12.23
C ILE A 683 74.58 -58.50 12.81
N GLY A 684 75.66 -58.15 13.51
CA GLY A 684 76.63 -59.12 14.03
C GLY A 684 76.03 -60.20 14.94
N ASP A 685 74.97 -59.86 15.68
CA ASP A 685 74.23 -60.78 16.57
C ASP A 685 73.07 -61.52 15.87
N TRP A 686 72.81 -61.29 14.58
CA TRP A 686 71.74 -61.96 13.84
C TRP A 686 72.13 -63.40 13.49
N GLU A 687 71.15 -64.27 13.27
CA GLU A 687 71.39 -65.65 12.83
C GLU A 687 71.52 -65.69 11.29
N ASN A 688 71.98 -66.81 10.73
CA ASN A 688 72.01 -66.95 9.27
C ASN A 688 70.58 -67.14 8.71
N GLY A 689 70.37 -66.69 7.48
CA GLY A 689 69.14 -66.89 6.71
C GLY A 689 68.46 -65.59 6.29
N ASP A 690 67.20 -65.70 5.88
CA ASP A 690 66.46 -64.61 5.23
C ASP A 690 65.80 -63.64 6.21
N TYR A 691 65.89 -62.36 5.85
CA TYR A 691 65.33 -61.23 6.57
C TYR A 691 64.54 -60.31 5.64
N MET A 692 63.52 -59.65 6.19
CA MET A 692 62.77 -58.56 5.55
C MET A 692 62.72 -57.34 6.47
N ILE A 693 62.66 -56.16 5.89
CA ILE A 693 62.36 -54.90 6.59
C ILE A 693 60.90 -54.52 6.36
N ARG A 694 60.25 -53.99 7.40
CA ARG A 694 58.96 -53.29 7.32
C ARG A 694 59.15 -51.87 7.80
N ILE A 695 58.55 -50.93 7.09
CA ILE A 695 58.41 -49.55 7.53
C ILE A 695 56.93 -49.21 7.55
N ASN A 696 56.45 -48.57 8.61
CA ASN A 696 55.13 -47.96 8.66
C ASN A 696 55.25 -46.46 8.98
N ALA A 697 54.22 -45.72 8.61
CA ALA A 697 54.07 -44.29 8.87
C ALA A 697 52.59 -44.02 9.22
N THR A 698 52.35 -42.98 10.02
CA THR A 698 51.01 -42.53 10.38
C THR A 698 50.96 -41.01 10.26
N ASP A 699 50.02 -40.47 9.51
CA ASP A 699 49.76 -39.04 9.36
C ASP A 699 49.04 -38.43 10.58
N ASP A 700 48.92 -37.11 10.61
CA ASP A 700 48.15 -36.35 11.60
C ASP A 700 46.64 -36.71 11.65
N ALA A 701 46.03 -37.19 10.55
CA ALA A 701 44.66 -37.70 10.55
C ALA A 701 44.56 -39.13 11.14
N GLY A 702 45.70 -39.77 11.39
CA GLY A 702 45.84 -41.13 11.91
C GLY A 702 45.59 -42.24 10.89
N ASN A 703 45.71 -42.00 9.57
CA ASN A 703 45.78 -43.11 8.60
C ASN A 703 47.15 -43.79 8.75
N THR A 704 47.31 -45.02 8.26
CA THR A 704 48.58 -45.75 8.48
C THR A 704 48.96 -46.55 7.26
N GLY A 705 50.05 -46.14 6.63
CA GLY A 705 50.67 -46.86 5.53
C GLY A 705 51.78 -47.80 6.01
N TRP A 706 52.12 -48.78 5.17
CA TRP A 706 53.32 -49.60 5.37
C TRP A 706 53.90 -50.14 4.06
N ALA A 707 55.21 -50.35 4.06
CA ALA A 707 55.94 -51.07 3.02
C ALA A 707 56.75 -52.23 3.65
N ILE A 708 57.04 -53.25 2.85
CA ILE A 708 57.88 -54.39 3.22
C ILE A 708 58.90 -54.60 2.10
N SER A 709 60.17 -54.82 2.45
CA SER A 709 61.22 -55.17 1.49
C SER A 709 61.09 -56.62 1.04
N ASP A 710 61.62 -56.94 -0.13
CA ASP A 710 61.92 -58.32 -0.49
C ASP A 710 62.98 -58.92 0.47
N ASN A 711 63.14 -60.26 0.43
CA ASN A 711 64.11 -60.98 1.26
C ASN A 711 65.55 -60.58 0.90
N PHE A 712 66.37 -60.29 1.92
CA PHE A 712 67.83 -60.27 1.84
C PHE A 712 68.38 -61.31 2.83
N THR A 713 69.57 -61.86 2.54
CA THR A 713 70.12 -62.99 3.29
C THR A 713 71.31 -62.53 4.14
N VAL A 714 71.33 -62.94 5.41
CA VAL A 714 72.49 -62.80 6.29
C VAL A 714 73.24 -64.12 6.32
N ASP A 715 74.54 -64.09 6.06
CA ASP A 715 75.39 -65.27 6.09
C ASP A 715 76.74 -64.98 6.73
N LYS A 716 76.97 -65.61 7.88
CA LYS A 716 78.18 -65.45 8.69
C LYS A 716 79.05 -66.71 8.69
N THR A 717 78.71 -67.72 7.89
CA THR A 717 79.46 -68.97 7.80
C THR A 717 80.48 -68.90 6.68
N SER A 718 81.70 -69.39 6.92
CA SER A 718 82.66 -69.59 5.82
C SER A 718 82.18 -70.70 4.90
N PRO A 719 82.32 -70.56 3.57
CA PRO A 719 82.00 -71.62 2.63
C PRO A 719 82.88 -72.84 2.87
N THR A 720 82.34 -74.01 2.58
CA THR A 720 83.10 -75.27 2.59
C THR A 720 83.84 -75.44 1.27
N VAL A 721 85.10 -75.84 1.30
CA VAL A 721 85.92 -76.12 0.11
C VAL A 721 86.78 -77.37 0.32
N GLU A 722 86.92 -78.17 -0.73
CA GLU A 722 87.64 -79.44 -0.71
C GLU A 722 88.31 -79.71 -2.07
N ILE A 723 89.62 -79.97 -2.06
CA ILE A 723 90.38 -80.45 -3.23
C ILE A 723 90.06 -81.93 -3.42
N LYS A 724 89.25 -82.25 -4.43
CA LYS A 724 88.93 -83.63 -4.81
C LYS A 724 90.03 -84.30 -5.63
N ARG A 725 90.74 -83.53 -6.45
CA ARG A 725 91.81 -84.06 -7.31
C ARG A 725 92.92 -83.03 -7.49
N PRO A 726 94.20 -83.43 -7.44
CA PRO A 726 94.69 -84.76 -7.06
C PRO A 726 94.43 -85.09 -5.59
N GLU A 727 94.19 -86.36 -5.28
CA GLU A 727 94.06 -86.86 -3.91
C GLU A 727 95.43 -87.07 -3.24
N LYS A 728 95.44 -87.01 -1.90
CA LYS A 728 96.58 -87.40 -1.08
C LYS A 728 96.83 -88.90 -1.15
N GLY A 729 98.09 -89.30 -1.35
CA GLY A 729 98.53 -90.70 -1.35
C GLY A 729 98.49 -91.39 -2.71
N TYR A 730 98.33 -90.64 -3.80
CA TYR A 730 98.24 -91.16 -5.17
C TYR A 730 99.32 -90.63 -6.12
N LEU A 731 99.62 -91.45 -7.13
CA LEU A 731 100.40 -91.11 -8.31
C LEU A 731 99.47 -90.96 -9.52
N TYR A 732 99.55 -89.80 -10.18
CA TYR A 732 98.86 -89.46 -11.41
C TYR A 732 99.85 -89.46 -12.59
N LEU A 733 99.53 -90.18 -13.66
CA LEU A 733 100.40 -90.39 -14.83
C LEU A 733 99.70 -89.98 -16.14
N ASN A 734 100.02 -88.79 -16.63
CA ASN A 734 99.57 -88.27 -17.92
C ASN A 734 100.78 -88.13 -18.86
N ILE A 735 100.87 -89.00 -19.86
CA ILE A 735 101.99 -89.03 -20.81
C ILE A 735 101.45 -88.71 -22.20
N ALA A 736 102.05 -87.73 -22.87
CA ALA A 736 101.64 -87.24 -24.20
C ALA A 736 100.16 -86.77 -24.28
N GLY A 737 99.62 -86.24 -23.18
CA GLY A 737 98.29 -85.61 -23.16
C GLY A 737 97.10 -86.59 -23.10
N ARG A 738 97.32 -87.82 -22.63
CA ARG A 738 96.27 -88.74 -22.22
C ARG A 738 96.61 -89.34 -20.86
N GLU A 739 95.64 -89.40 -19.97
CA GLU A 739 95.74 -90.22 -18.77
C GLU A 739 95.64 -91.70 -19.17
N ILE A 740 96.69 -92.47 -18.90
CA ILE A 740 96.85 -93.84 -19.45
C ILE A 740 96.32 -94.90 -18.47
N ILE A 741 96.27 -94.59 -17.18
CA ILE A 741 95.93 -95.51 -16.09
C ILE A 741 95.17 -94.71 -15.00
N PRO A 742 94.14 -95.26 -14.33
CA PRO A 742 93.56 -94.64 -13.14
C PRO A 742 94.61 -94.40 -12.03
N PRO A 743 94.35 -93.47 -11.08
CA PRO A 743 95.32 -93.06 -10.07
C PRO A 743 95.84 -94.24 -9.25
N ILE A 744 97.16 -94.32 -9.06
CA ILE A 744 97.81 -95.45 -8.40
C ILE A 744 98.08 -95.06 -6.93
N PRO A 745 97.51 -95.77 -5.92
CA PRO A 745 97.87 -95.53 -4.53
C PRO A 745 99.36 -95.80 -4.31
N ILE A 746 100.10 -94.85 -3.73
CA ILE A 746 101.54 -94.98 -3.43
C ILE A 746 101.82 -95.35 -1.96
N SER A 747 100.80 -95.82 -1.24
CA SER A 747 100.85 -96.20 0.19
C SER A 747 101.88 -97.28 0.57
N PHE A 748 102.49 -97.95 -0.42
CA PHE A 748 103.53 -98.95 -0.24
C PHE A 748 104.97 -98.44 -0.47
N VAL A 749 105.16 -97.15 -0.78
CA VAL A 749 106.51 -96.55 -0.98
C VAL A 749 106.70 -95.36 -0.03
N PRO A 750 107.66 -95.40 0.92
CA PRO A 750 107.96 -94.25 1.77
C PRO A 750 108.73 -93.19 0.96
N LEU A 751 107.99 -92.26 0.38
CA LEU A 751 108.51 -91.07 -0.31
C LEU A 751 108.30 -89.82 0.57
N PRO A 752 109.16 -88.79 0.47
CA PRO A 752 108.99 -87.53 1.19
C PRO A 752 107.90 -86.62 0.57
N TYR A 753 106.95 -87.21 -0.16
CA TYR A 753 105.93 -86.54 -0.96
C TYR A 753 104.58 -87.24 -0.78
N ASN A 754 103.53 -86.46 -0.55
CA ASN A 754 102.18 -86.94 -0.29
C ASN A 754 101.49 -87.43 -1.57
N THR A 755 101.79 -86.78 -2.71
CA THR A 755 101.15 -87.02 -4.01
C THR A 755 102.19 -86.82 -5.10
N ILE A 756 102.08 -87.56 -6.21
CA ILE A 756 102.97 -87.37 -7.37
C ILE A 756 102.13 -87.10 -8.61
N VAL A 757 102.46 -86.04 -9.34
CA VAL A 757 101.82 -85.67 -10.60
C VAL A 757 102.86 -85.67 -11.71
N VAL A 758 102.63 -86.47 -12.74
CA VAL A 758 103.51 -86.57 -13.91
C VAL A 758 102.72 -86.14 -15.15
N GLY A 759 103.17 -85.06 -15.79
CA GLY A 759 102.43 -84.37 -16.86
C GLY A 759 101.31 -83.48 -16.34
N LYS A 760 100.33 -83.19 -17.22
CA LYS A 760 99.15 -82.35 -16.90
C LYS A 760 98.12 -83.10 -16.06
N ILE A 761 97.39 -82.35 -15.22
CA ILE A 761 96.28 -82.87 -14.43
C ILE A 761 95.12 -81.88 -14.36
N THR A 762 93.89 -82.39 -14.41
CA THR A 762 92.71 -81.62 -14.03
C THR A 762 92.62 -81.59 -12.50
N VAL A 763 92.78 -80.41 -11.91
CA VAL A 763 92.46 -80.17 -10.50
C VAL A 763 90.95 -80.07 -10.38
N GLU A 764 90.35 -80.96 -9.61
CA GLU A 764 88.90 -80.99 -9.34
C GLU A 764 88.66 -80.51 -7.92
N ILE A 765 87.76 -79.54 -7.75
CA ILE A 765 87.47 -78.87 -6.49
C ILE A 765 85.97 -78.90 -6.27
N ARG A 766 85.55 -79.16 -5.03
CA ARG A 766 84.18 -78.93 -4.60
C ARG A 766 84.16 -77.73 -3.65
N ALA A 767 83.30 -76.77 -3.92
CA ALA A 767 82.99 -75.69 -2.98
C ALA A 767 81.47 -75.57 -2.82
N THR A 768 81.00 -75.41 -1.59
CA THR A 768 79.58 -75.31 -1.25
C THR A 768 79.37 -74.33 -0.11
N ASP A 769 78.33 -73.53 -0.22
CA ASP A 769 77.82 -72.73 0.87
C ASP A 769 76.32 -73.02 1.09
N ASP A 770 75.83 -72.86 2.31
CA ASP A 770 74.47 -73.19 2.72
C ASP A 770 73.48 -72.01 2.64
N PHE A 771 73.96 -70.77 2.48
CA PHE A 771 73.15 -69.54 2.58
C PHE A 771 73.37 -68.52 1.47
N SER A 772 74.60 -68.36 0.94
CA SER A 772 74.91 -67.26 0.01
C SER A 772 75.52 -67.66 -1.34
N ASP A 773 75.66 -68.95 -1.67
CA ASP A 773 76.38 -69.44 -2.86
C ASP A 773 77.86 -69.01 -2.89
N ILE A 774 78.64 -69.59 -3.81
CA ILE A 774 80.06 -69.29 -4.00
C ILE A 774 80.25 -68.18 -5.06
N ASP A 775 80.81 -67.04 -4.66
CA ASP A 775 81.19 -65.93 -5.56
C ASP A 775 82.38 -66.31 -6.45
N HIS A 776 83.48 -66.79 -5.85
CA HIS A 776 84.63 -67.29 -6.59
C HIS A 776 85.51 -68.24 -5.79
N ILE A 777 86.35 -68.99 -6.50
CA ILE A 777 87.47 -69.73 -5.91
C ILE A 777 88.80 -69.22 -6.48
N ASP A 778 89.81 -69.15 -5.62
CA ASP A 778 91.18 -68.77 -5.92
C ASP A 778 92.11 -69.96 -5.72
N ILE A 779 92.67 -70.47 -6.82
CA ILE A 779 93.54 -71.65 -6.87
C ILE A 779 94.99 -71.19 -7.00
N ASN A 780 95.87 -71.69 -6.14
CA ASN A 780 97.32 -71.49 -6.20
C ASN A 780 98.01 -72.85 -6.35
N ALA A 781 98.51 -73.14 -7.55
CA ALA A 781 99.02 -74.46 -7.92
C ALA A 781 100.50 -74.37 -8.34
N GLY A 782 101.41 -74.70 -7.42
CA GLY A 782 102.87 -74.61 -7.65
C GLY A 782 103.37 -73.18 -7.90
N GLY A 783 102.68 -72.17 -7.35
CA GLY A 783 102.99 -70.75 -7.53
C GLY A 783 102.27 -70.06 -8.70
N ALA A 784 101.54 -70.80 -9.54
CA ALA A 784 100.62 -70.23 -10.51
C ALA A 784 99.24 -69.99 -9.88
N ARG A 785 98.71 -68.75 -9.99
CA ARG A 785 97.39 -68.40 -9.46
C ARG A 785 96.31 -68.40 -10.55
N LYS A 786 95.12 -68.89 -10.22
CA LYS A 786 93.94 -68.92 -11.09
C LYS A 786 92.66 -68.70 -10.29
N THR A 787 91.96 -67.61 -10.59
CA THR A 787 90.59 -67.36 -10.11
C THR A 787 89.56 -68.01 -11.04
N ILE A 788 88.52 -68.60 -10.48
CA ILE A 788 87.32 -69.09 -11.18
C ILE A 788 86.09 -68.56 -10.44
N TYR A 789 85.32 -67.70 -11.10
CA TYR A 789 84.06 -67.19 -10.56
C TYR A 789 82.97 -68.26 -10.59
N GLY A 790 82.11 -68.25 -9.57
CA GLY A 790 80.96 -69.12 -9.44
C GLY A 790 79.89 -68.86 -10.50
N ASN A 791 79.11 -69.90 -10.79
CA ASN A 791 77.96 -69.84 -11.70
C ASN A 791 76.77 -70.64 -11.09
N GLY A 792 76.62 -70.61 -9.76
CA GLY A 792 75.60 -71.41 -9.04
C GLY A 792 75.84 -72.93 -9.08
N GLY A 793 77.09 -73.37 -9.23
CA GLY A 793 77.48 -74.78 -9.29
C GLY A 793 78.59 -75.10 -8.29
N SER A 794 78.50 -76.25 -7.62
CA SER A 794 79.39 -76.62 -6.50
C SER A 794 80.72 -77.26 -6.89
N THR A 795 81.03 -77.38 -8.19
CA THR A 795 82.18 -78.11 -8.70
C THR A 795 82.97 -77.27 -9.71
N TYR A 796 84.28 -77.25 -9.54
CA TYR A 796 85.20 -76.40 -10.27
C TYR A 796 86.39 -77.21 -10.78
N GLU A 797 86.84 -76.92 -12.00
CA GLU A 797 87.93 -77.64 -12.65
C GLU A 797 89.03 -76.68 -13.14
N TYR A 798 90.29 -77.06 -12.94
CA TYR A 798 91.45 -76.32 -13.44
C TYR A 798 92.52 -77.24 -14.03
N GLU A 799 92.78 -77.11 -15.33
CA GLU A 799 93.91 -77.76 -16.00
C GLU A 799 95.26 -77.20 -15.52
N TRP A 800 95.91 -77.93 -14.62
CA TRP A 800 97.23 -77.61 -14.09
C TRP A 800 98.32 -78.33 -14.87
N ASN A 801 99.29 -77.57 -15.37
CA ASN A 801 100.51 -78.08 -15.98
C ASN A 801 101.71 -77.73 -15.09
N PRO A 802 102.07 -78.58 -14.12
CA PRO A 802 103.07 -78.23 -13.12
C PRO A 802 104.49 -78.21 -13.68
N SER A 803 105.33 -77.34 -13.12
CA SER A 803 106.78 -77.38 -13.35
C SER A 803 107.43 -78.53 -12.59
N ILE A 804 108.56 -79.04 -13.07
CA ILE A 804 109.28 -80.13 -12.38
C ILE A 804 109.84 -79.67 -11.03
N GLY A 805 109.55 -80.40 -9.95
CA GLY A 805 109.99 -80.07 -8.59
C GLY A 805 108.94 -80.34 -7.51
N LYS A 806 109.16 -79.80 -6.31
CA LYS A 806 108.13 -79.78 -5.25
C LYS A 806 107.11 -78.68 -5.59
N CYS A 807 105.84 -79.04 -5.52
CA CYS A 807 104.69 -78.16 -5.65
C CYS A 807 103.82 -78.25 -4.40
N ASP A 808 103.06 -77.20 -4.13
CA ASP A 808 101.94 -77.22 -3.19
C ASP A 808 100.71 -76.68 -3.93
N LEU A 809 99.52 -77.17 -3.59
CA LEU A 809 98.24 -76.74 -4.16
C LEU A 809 97.36 -76.22 -3.03
N SER A 810 96.91 -74.96 -3.12
CA SER A 810 95.94 -74.41 -2.18
C SER A 810 94.78 -73.73 -2.89
N VAL A 811 93.61 -73.83 -2.28
CA VAL A 811 92.36 -73.27 -2.80
C VAL A 811 91.68 -72.50 -1.70
N VAL A 812 91.27 -71.27 -2.00
CA VAL A 812 90.39 -70.47 -1.14
C VAL A 812 89.07 -70.30 -1.88
N ALA A 813 87.94 -70.62 -1.24
CA ALA A 813 86.62 -70.29 -1.74
C ALA A 813 86.09 -69.06 -1.00
N TYR A 814 85.42 -68.18 -1.74
CA TYR A 814 84.74 -66.99 -1.26
C TYR A 814 83.25 -67.11 -1.58
N ASP A 815 82.40 -66.83 -0.60
CA ASP A 815 80.95 -66.79 -0.77
C ASP A 815 80.48 -65.38 -1.21
N MET A 816 79.19 -65.20 -1.49
CA MET A 816 78.65 -63.88 -1.85
C MET A 816 78.57 -62.91 -0.65
N ALA A 817 78.69 -63.41 0.58
CA ALA A 817 78.73 -62.62 1.81
C ALA A 817 80.12 -62.01 2.10
N GLY A 818 81.16 -62.51 1.43
CA GLY A 818 82.56 -62.16 1.61
C GLY A 818 83.29 -62.98 2.69
N ASN A 819 82.70 -64.04 3.24
CA ASN A 819 83.42 -64.99 4.07
C ASN A 819 84.30 -65.90 3.18
N SER A 820 85.24 -66.62 3.78
CA SER A 820 86.12 -67.52 3.01
C SER A 820 86.50 -68.80 3.76
N GLY A 821 86.59 -69.89 2.99
CA GLY A 821 87.08 -71.20 3.41
C GLY A 821 88.31 -71.59 2.61
N LYS A 822 89.15 -72.48 3.14
CA LYS A 822 90.43 -72.85 2.53
C LYS A 822 90.73 -74.34 2.68
N ASP A 823 91.28 -74.94 1.63
CA ASP A 823 91.86 -76.29 1.65
C ASP A 823 93.24 -76.31 0.97
N GLU A 824 94.14 -77.19 1.42
CA GLU A 824 95.53 -77.26 0.97
C GLU A 824 96.05 -78.70 0.87
N LEU A 825 96.71 -79.00 -0.25
CA LEU A 825 97.46 -80.23 -0.48
C LEU A 825 98.96 -79.90 -0.64
N GLU A 826 99.70 -80.13 0.44
CA GLU A 826 101.15 -79.93 0.52
C GLU A 826 101.96 -81.19 0.13
N ASP A 827 103.23 -80.99 -0.19
CA ASP A 827 104.20 -82.04 -0.57
C ASP A 827 103.83 -82.81 -1.85
N ILE A 828 103.34 -82.11 -2.88
CA ILE A 828 103.16 -82.70 -4.20
C ILE A 828 104.52 -82.73 -4.92
N PHE A 829 104.92 -83.86 -5.49
CA PHE A 829 106.06 -83.91 -6.41
C PHE A 829 105.61 -83.93 -7.85
N CYS A 830 106.05 -82.92 -8.60
CA CYS A 830 105.67 -82.66 -9.97
C CYS A 830 106.79 -83.08 -10.93
N ILE A 831 106.42 -83.75 -12.01
CA ILE A 831 107.33 -84.08 -13.13
C ILE A 831 106.71 -83.58 -14.42
N ASN A 832 107.35 -82.59 -15.04
CA ASN A 832 106.97 -82.07 -16.35
C ASN A 832 107.57 -82.98 -17.46
N LEU A 833 106.79 -83.28 -18.50
CA LEU A 833 107.12 -84.20 -19.61
C LEU A 833 106.86 -83.57 -20.98
#